data_AF-A0A9P6FGI5-F1
#
_entry.id   AF-A0A9P6FGI5-F1
#
_cell.length_a   1.000
_cell.length_b   1.000
_cell.length_c   1.000
_cell.angle_alpha   90.00
_cell.angle_beta   90.00
_cell.angle_gamma   90.00
#
_symmetry.space_group_name_H-M   'P 1'
#
loop_
_entity.id
_entity.type
_entity.pdbx_description
1 polymer ?
#
loop_
_entity_poly.entity_id
_entity_poly.type
_entity_poly.pdbx_seq_one_letter_code
_entity_poly.pdbx_strand_id
1 'polypeptide(L)'
;MTAPNCAATSKDDKDNKENMGDEEPGFSLHTHPAVIYSHKRLQDPTQTSQLHTVHVFDFDQTLFQSPAPNAAIWDPYFFSKIMAWDECGPGWWLTRGTLDFSPEVEATGWAGYWNEDLVSKVRESAKDPGCLTILLTGRYGPLYSDILLRMFASKQLDFDLVATKPATVYRLPPSSNPSSADSSSNPSSADPSSDLDSDQSNDRREVYVKLHTFSTKREFLYNVLVEYPGIRKMKVWDDRPGQIAQFRQAGEKWIEQGMLDSEAQGGGGFEITRVKLPMRTMEREKEVALVRGMIEVHNRQVDLEDAAFASGGREEVKYLISGEGTMPRIRPELEGVRDMWDPFWEYVPKRRTRIEMAEVVQYTGVTFSPSTQALLRRIALGGGGHQEQGQGQGQGQGGELDGWTIQPPAALQDTDLSTWTPSREFYVFLCARKANAEYRQKLGGPGATVFVLVEGVGQVEGRAWALKVRGVHSRWLKKGCKVLAPDGEVFESVSKYLAAHPVKRFGNVTLKKHGSRPYITMAFDQAQGGQASDASRITGWEPLHVDLDSSTKAATTFSTNSIATALTGGQKIVLVGTIGEKVVLGTKIPKFGHFATTPRAEIQIPGLIKKYATEKKLDITGRELGETLKTIESEMQRAGVANKQSNHDAIFEIVLRVCAGLGSGADARTGADAGTGAGANP
;
A
#
# COMPACT_ATOMS: atom_id res chain seq x y z
N MET A 1 -6.47 4.51 -38.91
CA MET A 1 -7.54 5.40 -38.45
C MET A 1 -6.86 6.60 -37.79
N THR A 2 -6.98 7.77 -38.40
CA THR A 2 -6.32 9.02 -37.97
C THR A 2 -6.96 9.51 -36.66
N ALA A 3 -6.13 9.73 -35.64
CA ALA A 3 -6.55 10.35 -34.38
C ALA A 3 -7.16 11.74 -34.64
N PRO A 4 -8.25 12.13 -33.95
CA PRO A 4 -8.82 13.45 -34.12
C PRO A 4 -7.90 14.51 -33.50
N ASN A 5 -7.45 15.45 -34.33
CA ASN A 5 -6.77 16.68 -33.91
C ASN A 5 -7.73 17.52 -33.05
N CYS A 6 -7.47 17.59 -31.74
CA CYS A 6 -7.96 18.69 -30.91
C CYS A 6 -7.09 19.92 -31.20
N ALA A 7 -7.49 20.74 -32.16
CA ALA A 7 -6.87 22.03 -32.46
C ALA A 7 -7.77 23.19 -32.03
N ALA A 8 -7.09 24.24 -31.56
CA ALA A 8 -7.55 25.53 -31.06
C ALA A 8 -8.79 26.12 -31.73
N THR A 9 -9.71 26.62 -30.90
CA THR A 9 -10.84 27.46 -31.29
C THR A 9 -10.37 28.84 -31.75
N SER A 10 -10.88 29.25 -32.91
CA SER A 10 -10.63 30.54 -33.56
C SER A 10 -11.32 31.68 -32.81
N LYS A 11 -10.58 32.77 -32.63
CA LYS A 11 -11.12 34.11 -32.37
C LYS A 11 -11.80 34.59 -33.65
N ASP A 12 -13.10 34.84 -33.61
CA ASP A 12 -13.80 35.93 -34.30
C ASP A 12 -15.30 35.73 -34.10
N ASP A 13 -15.84 36.34 -33.04
CA ASP A 13 -17.26 36.72 -32.93
C ASP A 13 -17.37 37.72 -31.77
N LYS A 14 -17.12 38.99 -32.10
CA LYS A 14 -17.54 40.15 -31.29
C LYS A 14 -18.73 40.72 -32.03
N ASP A 15 -19.92 40.60 -31.44
CA ASP A 15 -21.06 41.53 -31.56
C ASP A 15 -22.42 40.82 -31.39
N ASN A 16 -22.58 40.09 -30.29
CA ASN A 16 -23.92 39.79 -29.76
C ASN A 16 -23.84 39.66 -28.24
N LYS A 17 -24.12 40.77 -27.55
CA LYS A 17 -24.10 40.89 -26.09
C LYS A 17 -25.46 41.42 -25.62
N GLU A 18 -26.52 40.69 -25.95
CA GLU A 18 -27.87 40.98 -25.45
C GLU A 18 -28.32 39.85 -24.51
N ASN A 19 -28.56 40.20 -23.24
CA ASN A 19 -29.37 39.48 -22.25
C ASN A 19 -29.24 37.94 -22.22
N MET A 20 -28.09 37.42 -21.80
CA MET A 20 -28.08 36.16 -21.05
C MET A 20 -28.35 36.51 -19.58
N GLY A 21 -29.55 36.23 -19.11
CA GLY A 21 -29.84 36.28 -17.67
C GLY A 21 -28.86 35.36 -16.93
N ASP A 22 -28.51 35.75 -15.71
CA ASP A 22 -27.61 35.04 -14.79
C ASP A 22 -28.18 33.69 -14.32
N GLU A 23 -28.61 32.81 -15.22
CA GLU A 23 -28.82 31.41 -14.87
C GLU A 23 -27.44 30.81 -14.62
N GLU A 24 -27.13 30.58 -13.33
CA GLU A 24 -25.92 29.88 -12.96
C GLU A 24 -25.84 28.57 -13.77
N PRO A 25 -24.72 28.31 -14.46
CA PRO A 25 -24.58 27.12 -15.29
C PRO A 25 -24.81 25.89 -14.42
N GLY A 26 -25.90 25.18 -14.69
CA GLY A 26 -26.28 23.98 -13.96
C GLY A 26 -25.10 23.01 -13.89
N PHE A 27 -24.89 22.41 -12.71
CA PHE A 27 -23.85 21.40 -12.54
C PHE A 27 -24.08 20.24 -13.51
N SER A 28 -23.04 19.81 -14.21
CA SER A 28 -23.07 18.61 -15.03
C SER A 28 -21.80 17.80 -14.90
N LEU A 29 -21.93 16.47 -14.99
CA LEU A 29 -20.77 15.57 -15.03
C LEU A 29 -19.84 15.83 -16.21
N HIS A 30 -20.35 16.38 -17.32
CA HIS A 30 -19.55 16.71 -18.49
C HIS A 30 -18.48 17.78 -18.23
N THR A 31 -18.75 18.69 -17.30
CA THR A 31 -17.86 19.78 -16.91
C THR A 31 -17.18 19.53 -15.58
N HIS A 32 -17.41 18.35 -14.99
CA HIS A 32 -16.80 17.97 -13.72
C HIS A 32 -15.27 17.87 -13.86
N PRO A 33 -14.47 18.48 -12.97
CA PRO A 33 -13.01 18.58 -13.15
C PRO A 33 -12.26 17.25 -13.04
N ALA A 34 -12.91 16.19 -12.55
CA ALA A 34 -12.36 14.84 -12.62
C ALA A 34 -12.44 14.24 -14.03
N VAL A 35 -13.39 14.68 -14.86
CA VAL A 35 -13.68 14.08 -16.16
C VAL A 35 -12.72 14.61 -17.20
N ILE A 36 -11.93 13.71 -17.78
CA ILE A 36 -10.96 14.02 -18.84
C ILE A 36 -11.45 13.57 -20.22
N TYR A 37 -12.52 12.77 -20.25
CA TYR A 37 -13.21 12.35 -21.47
C TYR A 37 -14.67 12.02 -21.15
N SER A 38 -15.57 12.47 -22.02
CA SER A 38 -17.00 12.19 -21.97
C SER A 38 -17.52 11.86 -23.37
N HIS A 39 -18.19 10.73 -23.51
CA HIS A 39 -18.77 10.29 -24.77
C HIS A 39 -20.00 11.13 -25.13
N LYS A 40 -20.14 11.46 -26.42
CA LYS A 40 -21.20 12.35 -26.93
C LYS A 40 -22.61 11.86 -26.63
N ARG A 41 -22.82 10.55 -26.49
CA ARG A 41 -24.15 9.98 -26.16
C ARG A 41 -24.72 10.47 -24.84
N LEU A 42 -23.85 10.87 -23.92
CA LEU A 42 -24.28 11.37 -22.61
C LEU A 42 -24.93 12.77 -22.70
N GLN A 43 -24.81 13.44 -23.85
CA GLN A 43 -25.50 14.71 -24.13
C GLN A 43 -26.90 14.50 -24.75
N ASP A 44 -27.28 13.26 -25.08
CA ASP A 44 -28.55 12.92 -25.70
C ASP A 44 -29.52 12.32 -24.66
N PRO A 45 -30.58 13.04 -24.27
CA PRO A 45 -31.57 12.57 -23.29
C PRO A 45 -32.22 11.23 -23.68
N THR A 46 -32.36 10.95 -24.98
CA THR A 46 -32.96 9.70 -25.46
C THR A 46 -32.05 8.50 -25.22
N GLN A 47 -30.74 8.72 -25.16
CA GLN A 47 -29.76 7.68 -24.83
C GLN A 47 -29.55 7.58 -23.32
N THR A 48 -29.46 8.71 -22.60
CA THR A 48 -29.26 8.68 -21.15
C THR A 48 -30.46 8.13 -20.39
N SER A 49 -31.68 8.26 -20.92
CA SER A 49 -32.89 7.64 -20.35
C SER A 49 -32.91 6.11 -20.46
N GLN A 50 -32.06 5.51 -21.31
CA GLN A 50 -31.93 4.05 -21.41
C GLN A 50 -30.98 3.48 -20.35
N LEU A 51 -30.17 4.33 -19.70
CA LEU A 51 -29.19 3.90 -18.71
C LEU A 51 -29.88 3.33 -17.47
N HIS A 52 -29.67 2.05 -17.21
CA HIS A 52 -30.17 1.34 -16.03
C HIS A 52 -29.04 0.69 -15.21
N THR A 53 -27.83 0.64 -15.75
CA THR A 53 -26.69 0.01 -15.10
C THR A 53 -25.42 0.84 -15.30
N VAL A 54 -24.50 0.79 -14.34
CA VAL A 54 -23.16 1.40 -14.45
C VAL A 54 -22.09 0.40 -14.06
N HIS A 55 -21.06 0.31 -14.90
CA HIS A 55 -19.88 -0.52 -14.68
C HIS A 55 -18.66 0.38 -14.51
N VAL A 56 -17.98 0.26 -13.36
CA VAL A 56 -16.88 1.15 -12.95
C VAL A 56 -15.60 0.35 -12.80
N PHE A 57 -14.60 0.67 -13.60
CA PHE A 57 -13.29 0.01 -13.60
C PHE A 57 -12.23 0.94 -13.02
N ASP A 58 -11.57 0.52 -11.93
CA ASP A 58 -10.32 1.16 -11.52
C ASP A 58 -9.18 0.84 -12.51
N PHE A 59 -8.16 1.69 -12.55
CA PHE A 59 -7.07 1.55 -13.50
C PHE A 59 -5.88 0.77 -12.91
N ASP A 60 -5.21 1.32 -11.91
CA ASP A 60 -3.94 0.81 -11.38
C ASP A 60 -4.14 -0.52 -10.64
N GLN A 61 -3.44 -1.57 -11.05
CA GLN A 61 -3.54 -2.93 -10.48
C GLN A 61 -4.93 -3.59 -10.60
N THR A 62 -5.83 -2.96 -11.37
CA THR A 62 -7.17 -3.46 -11.67
C THR A 62 -7.31 -3.78 -13.16
N LEU A 63 -7.44 -2.76 -14.02
CA LEU A 63 -7.49 -2.93 -15.47
C LEU A 63 -6.08 -3.04 -16.07
N PHE A 64 -5.09 -2.37 -15.45
CA PHE A 64 -3.72 -2.28 -15.92
C PHE A 64 -2.70 -2.55 -14.81
N GLN A 65 -1.70 -3.39 -15.07
CA GLN A 65 -0.61 -3.72 -14.15
C GLN A 65 0.45 -2.60 -14.05
N SER A 66 0.03 -1.43 -13.61
CA SER A 66 0.92 -0.27 -13.41
C SER A 66 2.09 -0.62 -12.49
N PRO A 67 3.35 -0.32 -12.87
CA PRO A 67 4.51 -0.65 -12.05
C PRO A 67 4.39 -0.09 -10.63
N ALA A 68 4.43 -0.98 -9.63
CA ALA A 68 4.58 -0.63 -8.23
C ALA A 68 6.07 -0.43 -7.90
N PRO A 69 6.42 0.37 -6.88
CA PRO A 69 7.80 0.48 -6.48
C PRO A 69 8.28 -0.85 -5.89
N ASN A 70 9.52 -1.20 -6.17
CA ASN A 70 10.17 -2.41 -5.72
C ASN A 70 10.70 -2.25 -4.30
N ALA A 71 9.99 -2.83 -3.33
CA ALA A 71 10.41 -2.87 -1.93
C ALA A 71 11.77 -3.57 -1.67
N ALA A 72 12.36 -4.26 -2.66
CA ALA A 72 13.71 -4.79 -2.55
C ALA A 72 14.81 -3.74 -2.83
N ILE A 73 14.46 -2.64 -3.49
CA ILE A 73 15.39 -1.53 -3.79
C ILE A 73 15.41 -0.55 -2.62
N TRP A 74 14.26 -0.29 -2.00
CA TRP A 74 14.09 0.81 -1.07
C TRP A 74 14.08 0.37 0.40
N ASP A 75 14.71 1.16 1.26
CA ASP A 75 14.53 1.06 2.70
C ASP A 75 13.03 1.24 3.07
N PRO A 76 12.44 0.42 3.96
CA PRO A 76 11.00 0.49 4.26
C PRO A 76 10.51 1.87 4.74
N TYR A 77 11.35 2.63 5.46
CA TYR A 77 10.99 3.97 5.88
C TYR A 77 10.96 4.92 4.67
N PHE A 78 11.96 4.86 3.81
CA PHE A 78 11.97 5.69 2.60
C PHE A 78 10.90 5.27 1.58
N PHE A 79 10.64 3.97 1.43
CA PHE A 79 9.56 3.44 0.60
C PHE A 79 8.21 4.07 0.96
N SER A 80 7.93 4.21 2.26
CA SER A 80 6.71 4.87 2.74
C SER A 80 6.63 6.34 2.27
N LYS A 81 7.78 7.04 2.21
CA LYS A 81 7.84 8.42 1.68
C LYS A 81 7.63 8.50 0.18
N ILE A 82 8.21 7.56 -0.57
CA ILE A 82 8.03 7.46 -2.03
C ILE A 82 6.55 7.24 -2.37
N MET A 83 5.85 6.43 -1.57
CA MET A 83 4.42 6.16 -1.76
C MET A 83 3.53 7.32 -1.31
N ALA A 84 3.95 8.10 -0.32
CA ALA A 84 3.21 9.24 0.17
C ALA A 84 3.22 10.40 -0.84
N TRP A 85 2.08 11.05 -0.99
CA TRP A 85 1.84 12.10 -1.98
C TRP A 85 2.62 13.41 -1.72
N ASP A 86 3.09 13.66 -0.49
CA ASP A 86 3.72 14.92 -0.08
C ASP A 86 5.09 14.76 0.59
N GLU A 87 5.58 13.52 0.77
CA GLU A 87 6.85 13.27 1.46
C GLU A 87 8.06 13.08 0.53
N CYS A 88 7.85 12.79 -0.75
CA CYS A 88 8.90 12.66 -1.76
C CYS A 88 8.35 13.03 -3.15
N GLY A 89 8.48 14.30 -3.51
CA GLY A 89 7.87 14.83 -4.74
C GLY A 89 6.34 14.77 -4.63
N PRO A 90 5.61 14.46 -5.72
CA PRO A 90 4.15 14.26 -5.68
C PRO A 90 3.75 12.85 -5.20
N GLY A 91 4.72 11.99 -4.84
CA GLY A 91 4.50 10.58 -4.57
C GLY A 91 4.39 9.70 -5.83
N TRP A 92 4.53 8.39 -5.64
CA TRP A 92 4.67 7.42 -6.73
C TRP A 92 3.54 7.52 -7.77
N TRP A 93 2.29 7.40 -7.33
CA TRP A 93 1.12 7.36 -8.23
C TRP A 93 0.83 8.67 -8.95
N LEU A 94 1.37 9.79 -8.47
CA LEU A 94 1.23 11.10 -9.10
C LEU A 94 2.45 11.47 -9.95
N THR A 95 3.52 10.66 -9.93
CA THR A 95 4.72 10.90 -10.73
C THR A 95 4.57 10.28 -12.12
N ARG A 96 4.43 11.13 -13.15
CA ARG A 96 4.16 10.74 -14.55
C ARG A 96 5.05 9.58 -15.06
N GLY A 97 6.32 9.58 -14.67
CA GLY A 97 7.29 8.55 -15.06
C GLY A 97 6.92 7.11 -14.69
N THR A 98 5.94 6.89 -13.82
CA THR A 98 5.42 5.55 -13.50
C THR A 98 4.63 4.90 -14.65
N LEU A 99 4.18 5.68 -15.64
CA LEU A 99 3.60 5.17 -16.90
C LEU A 99 4.44 5.55 -18.14
N ASP A 100 5.61 6.15 -17.98
CA ASP A 100 6.51 6.45 -19.10
C ASP A 100 7.28 5.17 -19.47
N PHE A 101 6.65 4.33 -20.29
CA PHE A 101 7.26 3.11 -20.82
C PHE A 101 8.16 3.40 -22.02
N SER A 102 8.98 2.42 -22.42
CA SER A 102 9.79 2.58 -23.62
C SER A 102 8.92 2.53 -24.88
N PRO A 103 9.35 3.14 -26.00
CA PRO A 103 8.60 3.12 -27.26
C PRO A 103 8.24 1.71 -27.74
N GLU A 104 9.09 0.72 -27.44
CA GLU A 104 8.84 -0.69 -27.79
C GLU A 104 7.63 -1.25 -27.04
N VAL A 105 7.48 -0.92 -25.75
CA VAL A 105 6.31 -1.35 -24.96
C VAL A 105 5.06 -0.64 -25.44
N GLU A 106 5.12 0.67 -25.71
CA GLU A 106 3.98 1.41 -26.26
C GLU A 106 3.56 0.88 -27.64
N ALA A 107 4.53 0.53 -28.49
CA ALA A 107 4.27 -0.04 -29.82
C ALA A 107 3.54 -1.39 -29.78
N THR A 108 3.69 -2.16 -28.70
CA THR A 108 2.90 -3.40 -28.49
C THR A 108 1.49 -3.15 -27.98
N GLY A 109 1.09 -1.89 -27.75
CA GLY A 109 -0.14 -1.57 -27.03
C GLY A 109 -0.08 -2.04 -25.57
N TRP A 110 1.11 -1.99 -24.95
CA TRP A 110 1.37 -2.47 -23.59
C TRP A 110 0.99 -3.94 -23.38
N ALA A 111 1.32 -4.80 -24.33
CA ALA A 111 1.02 -6.24 -24.25
C ALA A 111 1.58 -6.85 -22.95
N GLY A 112 0.76 -7.68 -22.28
CA GLY A 112 1.11 -8.31 -21.00
C GLY A 112 0.97 -7.41 -19.77
N TYR A 113 0.59 -6.14 -19.91
CA TYR A 113 0.24 -5.27 -18.78
C TYR A 113 -1.27 -5.22 -18.53
N TRP A 114 -2.08 -5.49 -19.54
CA TRP A 114 -3.53 -5.44 -19.41
C TRP A 114 -4.08 -6.69 -18.71
N ASN A 115 -5.12 -6.49 -17.93
CA ASN A 115 -5.97 -7.57 -17.45
C ASN A 115 -6.97 -7.93 -18.56
N GLU A 116 -6.61 -8.90 -19.40
CA GLU A 116 -7.39 -9.24 -20.62
C GLU A 116 -8.82 -9.74 -20.30
N ASP A 117 -9.03 -10.33 -19.12
CA ASP A 117 -10.37 -10.70 -18.64
C ASP A 117 -11.25 -9.45 -18.42
N LEU A 118 -10.70 -8.40 -17.80
CA LEU A 118 -11.42 -7.15 -17.59
C LEU A 118 -11.53 -6.32 -18.87
N VAL A 119 -10.54 -6.34 -19.75
CA VAL A 119 -10.62 -5.73 -21.09
C VAL A 119 -11.85 -6.27 -21.84
N SER A 120 -12.09 -7.57 -21.77
CA SER A 120 -13.27 -8.20 -22.37
C SER A 120 -14.57 -7.68 -21.73
N LYS A 121 -14.62 -7.56 -20.39
CA LYS A 121 -15.76 -6.98 -19.67
C LYS A 121 -16.02 -5.51 -20.01
N VAL A 122 -14.98 -4.70 -20.17
CA VAL A 122 -15.12 -3.30 -20.60
C VAL A 122 -15.80 -3.25 -21.97
N ARG A 123 -15.33 -4.06 -22.93
CA ARG A 123 -15.93 -4.12 -24.28
C ARG A 123 -17.36 -4.65 -24.29
N GLU A 124 -17.69 -5.61 -23.42
CA GLU A 124 -19.06 -6.07 -23.23
C GLU A 124 -19.96 -4.96 -22.69
N SER A 125 -19.48 -4.23 -21.68
CA SER A 125 -20.20 -3.11 -21.07
C SER A 125 -20.45 -1.98 -22.07
N ALA A 126 -19.43 -1.63 -22.86
CA ALA A 126 -19.50 -0.56 -23.85
C ALA A 126 -20.48 -0.86 -25.00
N LYS A 127 -20.80 -2.13 -25.27
CA LYS A 127 -21.78 -2.54 -26.28
C LYS A 127 -23.22 -2.45 -25.80
N ASP A 128 -23.44 -2.42 -24.49
CA ASP A 128 -24.78 -2.35 -23.92
C ASP A 128 -25.24 -0.87 -23.85
N PRO A 129 -26.28 -0.48 -24.63
CA PRO A 129 -26.77 0.90 -24.61
C PRO A 129 -27.34 1.30 -23.25
N GLY A 130 -27.81 0.35 -22.43
CA GLY A 130 -28.32 0.58 -21.08
C GLY A 130 -27.25 0.58 -19.98
N CYS A 131 -25.98 0.34 -20.34
CA CYS A 131 -24.85 0.35 -19.42
C CYS A 131 -24.00 1.61 -19.60
N LEU A 132 -23.75 2.35 -18.51
CA LEU A 132 -22.76 3.41 -18.44
C LEU A 132 -21.39 2.81 -18.06
N THR A 133 -20.42 2.88 -18.95
CA THR A 133 -19.08 2.29 -18.77
C THR A 133 -18.08 3.35 -18.34
N ILE A 134 -17.58 3.28 -17.11
CA ILE A 134 -16.72 4.29 -16.50
C ILE A 134 -15.34 3.72 -16.19
N LEU A 135 -14.28 4.45 -16.57
CA LEU A 135 -12.97 4.30 -15.95
C LEU A 135 -12.81 5.35 -14.85
N LEU A 136 -12.43 4.93 -13.64
CA LEU A 136 -12.28 5.82 -12.49
C LEU A 136 -10.96 5.57 -11.77
N THR A 137 -10.01 6.49 -11.89
CA THR A 137 -8.64 6.32 -11.37
C THR A 137 -8.23 7.38 -10.36
N GLY A 138 -7.33 7.01 -9.45
CA GLY A 138 -6.67 7.93 -8.52
C GLY A 138 -5.52 8.75 -9.12
N ARG A 139 -5.18 8.55 -10.40
CA ARG A 139 -4.18 9.34 -11.14
C ARG A 139 -4.64 10.79 -11.32
N TYR A 140 -3.71 11.74 -11.36
CA TYR A 140 -4.02 13.17 -11.51
C TYR A 140 -4.28 13.55 -12.97
N GLY A 141 -5.51 13.92 -13.30
CA GLY A 141 -5.98 14.15 -14.68
C GLY A 141 -5.03 14.97 -15.55
N PRO A 142 -4.75 16.24 -15.20
CA PRO A 142 -3.87 17.13 -15.97
C PRO A 142 -2.51 16.54 -16.37
N LEU A 143 -1.95 15.59 -15.61
CA LEU A 143 -0.68 14.93 -15.96
C LEU A 143 -0.84 13.66 -16.78
N TYR A 144 -1.99 12.98 -16.68
CA TYR A 144 -2.18 11.63 -17.18
C TYR A 144 -3.22 11.50 -18.30
N SER A 145 -4.00 12.54 -18.59
CA SER A 145 -5.06 12.48 -19.61
C SER A 145 -4.57 11.92 -20.94
N ASP A 146 -3.53 12.53 -21.50
CA ASP A 146 -3.03 12.18 -22.83
C ASP A 146 -2.56 10.71 -22.91
N ILE A 147 -1.82 10.24 -21.90
CA ILE A 147 -1.31 8.87 -21.89
C ILE A 147 -2.43 7.86 -21.65
N LEU A 148 -3.35 8.12 -20.73
CA LEU A 148 -4.48 7.22 -20.45
C LEU A 148 -5.36 7.06 -21.69
N LEU A 149 -5.71 8.15 -22.37
CA LEU A 149 -6.55 8.10 -23.58
C LEU A 149 -5.85 7.37 -24.73
N ARG A 150 -4.53 7.54 -24.91
CA ARG A 150 -3.74 6.76 -25.89
C ARG A 150 -3.74 5.27 -25.54
N MET A 151 -3.58 4.93 -24.26
CA MET A 151 -3.60 3.55 -23.79
C MET A 151 -4.95 2.88 -24.07
N PHE A 152 -6.06 3.53 -23.77
CA PHE A 152 -7.41 3.01 -24.05
C PHE A 152 -7.67 2.86 -25.55
N ALA A 153 -7.26 3.85 -26.35
CA ALA A 153 -7.38 3.79 -27.80
C ALA A 153 -6.60 2.60 -28.39
N SER A 154 -5.41 2.29 -27.86
CA SER A 154 -4.60 1.14 -28.33
C SER A 154 -5.29 -0.21 -28.13
N LYS A 155 -6.22 -0.30 -27.18
CA LYS A 155 -7.00 -1.50 -26.86
C LYS A 155 -8.46 -1.43 -27.29
N GLN A 156 -8.88 -0.35 -27.97
CA GLN A 156 -10.27 -0.11 -28.36
C GLN A 156 -11.21 -0.26 -27.15
N LEU A 157 -10.87 0.44 -26.07
CA LEU A 157 -11.68 0.49 -24.85
C LEU A 157 -12.57 1.72 -24.89
N ASP A 158 -13.82 1.51 -25.27
CA ASP A 158 -14.81 2.57 -25.46
C ASP A 158 -15.53 2.90 -24.14
N PHE A 159 -14.88 3.70 -23.30
CA PHE A 159 -15.51 4.23 -22.09
C PHE A 159 -16.51 5.35 -22.43
N ASP A 160 -17.53 5.52 -21.60
CA ASP A 160 -18.42 6.68 -21.66
C ASP A 160 -17.88 7.86 -20.88
N LEU A 161 -17.25 7.56 -19.75
CA LEU A 161 -16.57 8.54 -18.90
C LEU A 161 -15.20 8.00 -18.52
N VAL A 162 -14.20 8.87 -18.63
CA VAL A 162 -12.90 8.65 -18.01
C VAL A 162 -12.73 9.73 -16.95
N ALA A 163 -12.75 9.30 -15.70
CA ALA A 163 -12.60 10.15 -14.54
C ALA A 163 -11.29 9.87 -13.82
N THR A 164 -10.62 10.95 -13.42
CA THR A 164 -9.33 10.99 -12.78
C THR A 164 -9.42 11.76 -11.47
N LYS A 165 -8.42 11.65 -10.62
CA LYS A 165 -8.34 12.53 -9.46
C LYS A 165 -8.12 13.97 -9.94
N PRO A 166 -8.96 14.94 -9.51
CA PRO A 166 -8.75 16.33 -9.85
C PRO A 166 -7.54 16.88 -9.07
N ALA A 167 -7.21 18.15 -9.33
CA ALA A 167 -6.16 18.88 -8.64
C ALA A 167 -6.25 18.77 -7.11
N THR A 168 -5.14 18.39 -6.49
CA THR A 168 -4.99 18.30 -5.02
C THR A 168 -4.55 19.62 -4.39
N VAL A 169 -4.35 20.66 -5.18
CA VAL A 169 -3.96 21.98 -4.69
C VAL A 169 -4.89 22.99 -5.35
N TYR A 170 -5.75 23.60 -4.56
CA TYR A 170 -6.58 24.70 -5.02
C TYR A 170 -6.17 25.97 -4.33
N ARG A 171 -6.14 27.06 -5.10
CA ARG A 171 -6.05 28.40 -4.54
C ARG A 171 -7.46 28.90 -4.31
N LEU A 172 -7.91 28.94 -3.06
CA LEU A 172 -9.16 29.65 -2.75
C LEU A 172 -9.01 31.11 -3.18
N PRO A 173 -9.93 31.68 -3.97
CA PRO A 173 -9.96 33.11 -4.18
C PRO A 173 -10.13 33.80 -2.81
N PRO A 174 -9.57 35.00 -2.63
CA PRO A 174 -9.72 35.73 -1.38
C PRO A 174 -11.20 35.82 -1.04
N SER A 175 -11.59 35.34 0.15
CA SER A 175 -12.96 35.48 0.65
C SER A 175 -13.30 36.96 0.62
N SER A 176 -14.18 37.35 -0.30
CA SER A 176 -14.81 38.65 -0.26
C SER A 176 -15.84 38.60 0.87
N ASN A 177 -15.39 38.64 2.13
CA ASN A 177 -16.30 38.83 3.25
C ASN A 177 -16.96 40.22 3.08
N PRO A 178 -18.26 40.31 2.74
CA PRO A 178 -18.93 41.60 2.55
C PRO A 178 -19.40 42.21 3.89
N SER A 179 -19.08 41.58 5.03
CA SER A 179 -19.79 41.79 6.29
C SER A 179 -19.23 42.87 7.22
N SER A 180 -18.54 43.90 6.70
CA SER A 180 -18.19 45.10 7.51
C SER A 180 -18.79 46.42 7.00
N ALA A 181 -19.62 46.40 5.95
CA ALA A 181 -20.34 47.57 5.48
C ALA A 181 -21.77 47.64 6.06
N ASP A 182 -21.92 47.57 7.39
CA ASP A 182 -23.13 48.11 8.04
C ASP A 182 -22.88 48.38 9.54
N SER A 183 -22.14 49.44 9.81
CA SER A 183 -22.31 50.18 11.06
C SER A 183 -22.35 51.66 10.74
N SER A 184 -23.58 52.14 10.52
CA SER A 184 -23.96 53.54 10.54
C SER A 184 -23.31 54.27 11.73
N SER A 185 -22.31 55.11 11.48
CA SER A 185 -21.90 56.16 12.41
C SER A 185 -21.86 57.51 11.69
N ASN A 186 -22.48 58.47 12.36
CA ASN A 186 -22.75 59.85 11.95
C ASN A 186 -21.54 60.59 11.33
N PRO A 187 -21.78 61.52 10.39
CA PRO A 187 -20.78 62.49 9.96
C PRO A 187 -20.83 63.72 10.86
N SER A 188 -19.84 63.91 11.74
CA SER A 188 -19.52 65.26 12.23
C SER A 188 -18.11 65.37 12.80
N SER A 189 -17.44 66.46 12.41
CA SER A 189 -16.14 67.00 12.83
C SER A 189 -14.89 66.39 12.18
N ALA A 190 -14.24 67.27 11.42
CA ALA A 190 -13.02 67.11 10.68
C ALA A 190 -11.80 67.04 11.60
N ASP A 191 -10.86 66.17 11.25
CA ASP A 191 -9.45 66.35 11.59
C ASP A 191 -8.57 65.79 10.46
N PRO A 192 -7.88 66.64 9.67
CA PRO A 192 -7.07 66.21 8.54
C PRO A 192 -5.59 66.21 8.92
N SER A 193 -5.11 65.21 9.64
CA SER A 193 -3.67 64.87 9.67
C SER A 193 -3.38 63.58 10.45
N SER A 194 -3.34 62.45 9.74
CA SER A 194 -2.41 61.36 10.07
C SER A 194 -2.40 60.35 8.92
N ASP A 195 -1.63 60.72 7.89
CA ASP A 195 -1.04 59.77 6.96
C ASP A 195 -0.16 58.79 7.75
N LEU A 196 -0.71 57.63 8.09
CA LEU A 196 0.08 56.44 8.41
C LEU A 196 -0.55 55.27 7.68
N ASP A 197 0.11 54.93 6.57
CA ASP A 197 0.19 53.63 5.88
C ASP A 197 -0.10 52.42 6.80
N SER A 198 -1.36 52.21 7.15
CA SER A 198 -1.85 50.90 7.52
C SER A 198 -2.22 50.19 6.23
N ASP A 199 -1.18 49.86 5.48
CA ASP A 199 -1.17 48.76 4.52
C ASP A 199 -1.50 47.49 5.32
N GLN A 200 -2.77 47.34 5.69
CA GLN A 200 -3.36 46.10 6.14
C GLN A 200 -3.32 45.21 4.91
N SER A 201 -2.14 44.64 4.69
CA SER A 201 -1.92 43.54 3.78
C SER A 201 -2.99 42.51 4.13
N ASN A 202 -4.06 42.47 3.32
CA ASN A 202 -5.06 41.43 3.38
C ASN A 202 -4.26 40.13 3.33
N ASP A 203 -4.14 39.49 4.49
CA ASP A 203 -3.28 38.32 4.70
C ASP A 203 -3.92 37.19 3.89
N ARG A 204 -3.50 37.12 2.62
CA ARG A 204 -4.01 36.20 1.61
C ARG A 204 -3.54 34.81 1.98
N ARG A 205 -4.28 34.16 2.87
CA ARG A 205 -3.98 32.81 3.29
C ARG A 205 -4.35 31.83 2.18
N GLU A 206 -3.35 31.28 1.53
CA GLU A 206 -3.54 30.18 0.60
C GLU A 206 -3.92 28.92 1.38
N VAL A 207 -5.11 28.40 1.11
CA VAL A 207 -5.61 27.17 1.72
C VAL A 207 -5.42 26.03 0.73
N TYR A 208 -4.55 25.09 1.07
CA TYR A 208 -4.36 23.87 0.28
C TYR A 208 -5.36 22.82 0.76
N VAL A 209 -5.89 21.99 -0.13
CA VAL A 209 -6.93 21.01 0.22
C VAL A 209 -6.50 19.61 -0.18
N LYS A 210 -6.35 18.73 0.82
CA LYS A 210 -5.95 17.34 0.55
C LYS A 210 -7.16 16.49 0.16
N LEU A 211 -7.30 16.20 -1.13
CA LEU A 211 -8.31 15.25 -1.61
C LEU A 211 -7.88 13.79 -1.37
N HIS A 212 -8.69 13.04 -0.61
CA HIS A 212 -8.49 11.61 -0.43
C HIS A 212 -9.04 10.83 -1.63
N THR A 213 -8.26 9.89 -2.19
CA THR A 213 -8.62 9.19 -3.42
C THR A 213 -9.96 8.47 -3.33
N PHE A 214 -10.23 7.76 -2.23
CA PHE A 214 -11.51 7.08 -2.06
C PHE A 214 -12.68 8.07 -2.03
N SER A 215 -12.55 9.18 -1.30
CA SER A 215 -13.62 10.18 -1.18
C SER A 215 -13.97 10.77 -2.54
N THR A 216 -12.95 11.15 -3.33
CA THR A 216 -13.13 11.61 -4.71
C THR A 216 -13.87 10.59 -5.57
N LYS A 217 -13.49 9.30 -5.50
CA LYS A 217 -14.17 8.26 -6.26
C LYS A 217 -15.64 8.09 -5.84
N ARG A 218 -15.88 8.02 -4.53
CA ARG A 218 -17.22 7.86 -3.94
C ARG A 218 -18.15 9.02 -4.33
N GLU A 219 -17.69 10.26 -4.22
CA GLU A 219 -18.46 11.45 -4.59
C GLU A 219 -18.74 11.52 -6.08
N PHE A 220 -17.75 11.18 -6.90
CA PHE A 220 -17.95 11.10 -8.34
C PHE A 220 -19.06 10.10 -8.70
N LEU A 221 -19.05 8.91 -8.10
CA LEU A 221 -20.09 7.90 -8.32
C LEU A 221 -21.46 8.30 -7.76
N TYR A 222 -21.49 9.02 -6.64
CA TYR A 222 -22.73 9.62 -6.15
C TYR A 222 -23.30 10.62 -7.16
N ASN A 223 -22.46 11.51 -7.71
CA ASN A 223 -22.87 12.46 -8.74
C ASN A 223 -23.37 11.76 -10.02
N VAL A 224 -22.83 10.59 -10.37
CA VAL A 224 -23.34 9.72 -11.46
C VAL A 224 -24.77 9.27 -11.19
N LEU A 225 -25.06 8.78 -9.98
CA LEU A 225 -26.41 8.33 -9.62
C LEU A 225 -27.42 9.47 -9.54
N VAL A 226 -26.98 10.69 -9.19
CA VAL A 226 -27.83 11.89 -9.20
C VAL A 226 -28.10 12.39 -10.62
N GLU A 227 -27.10 12.44 -11.50
CA GLU A 227 -27.28 12.90 -12.90
C GLU A 227 -28.15 11.92 -13.71
N TYR A 228 -28.00 10.61 -13.45
CA TYR A 228 -28.65 9.55 -14.21
C TYR A 228 -29.52 8.66 -13.30
N PRO A 229 -30.67 9.17 -12.82
CA PRO A 229 -31.52 8.47 -11.86
C PRO A 229 -32.19 7.19 -12.40
N GLY A 230 -32.10 6.93 -13.70
CA GLY A 230 -32.48 5.65 -14.31
C GLY A 230 -31.57 4.48 -13.91
N ILE A 231 -30.33 4.77 -13.50
CA ILE A 231 -29.36 3.76 -13.07
C ILE A 231 -29.80 3.15 -11.75
N ARG A 232 -30.02 1.84 -11.74
CA ARG A 232 -30.44 1.08 -10.55
C ARG A 232 -29.47 -0.01 -10.13
N LYS A 233 -28.47 -0.30 -10.97
CA LYS A 233 -27.43 -1.31 -10.71
C LYS A 233 -26.05 -0.73 -10.94
N MET A 234 -25.13 -0.98 -10.01
CA MET A 234 -23.75 -0.57 -10.10
C MET A 234 -22.82 -1.74 -9.83
N LYS A 235 -21.83 -1.92 -10.72
CA LYS A 235 -20.75 -2.90 -10.54
C LYS A 235 -19.40 -2.22 -10.55
N VAL A 236 -18.58 -2.49 -9.53
CA VAL A 236 -17.26 -1.88 -9.36
C VAL A 236 -16.17 -2.95 -9.37
N TRP A 237 -15.07 -2.70 -10.06
CA TRP A 237 -13.84 -3.50 -9.98
C TRP A 237 -12.71 -2.64 -9.42
N ASP A 238 -12.10 -3.08 -8.32
CA ASP A 238 -10.99 -2.39 -7.64
C ASP A 238 -10.05 -3.43 -6.99
N ASP A 239 -8.77 -3.12 -6.84
CA ASP A 239 -7.76 -4.03 -6.26
C ASP A 239 -7.60 -3.87 -4.74
N ARG A 240 -7.97 -2.71 -4.19
CA ARG A 240 -7.57 -2.29 -2.83
C ARG A 240 -8.58 -2.79 -1.81
N PRO A 241 -8.18 -3.69 -0.88
CA PRO A 241 -9.09 -4.21 0.15
C PRO A 241 -9.77 -3.12 0.99
N GLY A 242 -9.01 -2.06 1.32
CA GLY A 242 -9.53 -0.92 2.06
C GLY A 242 -10.59 -0.13 1.29
N GLN A 243 -10.39 0.11 -0.01
CA GLN A 243 -11.41 0.80 -0.83
C GLN A 243 -12.63 -0.09 -1.04
N ILE A 244 -12.44 -1.39 -1.23
CA ILE A 244 -13.54 -2.34 -1.40
C ILE A 244 -14.47 -2.35 -0.19
N ALA A 245 -13.91 -2.42 1.02
CA ALA A 245 -14.71 -2.36 2.25
C ALA A 245 -15.51 -1.06 2.36
N GLN A 246 -14.87 0.08 2.05
CA GLN A 246 -15.53 1.39 2.09
C GLN A 246 -16.60 1.55 0.98
N PHE A 247 -16.38 0.97 -0.20
CA PHE A 247 -17.36 0.96 -1.29
C PHE A 247 -18.57 0.10 -0.98
N ARG A 248 -18.42 -1.04 -0.29
CA ARG A 248 -19.56 -1.84 0.18
C ARG A 248 -20.47 -1.01 1.08
N GLN A 249 -19.88 -0.33 2.06
CA GLN A 249 -20.62 0.57 2.94
C GLN A 249 -21.30 1.71 2.17
N ALA A 250 -20.62 2.29 1.17
CA ALA A 250 -21.21 3.33 0.33
C ALA A 250 -22.38 2.79 -0.51
N GLY A 251 -22.24 1.60 -1.10
CA GLY A 251 -23.27 0.92 -1.86
C GLY A 251 -24.51 0.60 -1.04
N GLU A 252 -24.34 0.12 0.20
CA GLU A 252 -25.44 -0.09 1.15
C GLU A 252 -26.20 1.22 1.40
N LYS A 253 -25.49 2.33 1.65
CA LYS A 253 -26.12 3.65 1.81
C LYS A 253 -26.88 4.10 0.55
N TRP A 254 -26.36 3.86 -0.65
CA TRP A 254 -27.05 4.19 -1.90
C TRP A 254 -28.31 3.36 -2.12
N ILE A 255 -28.31 2.10 -1.67
CA ILE A 255 -29.51 1.24 -1.66
C ILE A 255 -30.53 1.77 -0.63
N GLU A 256 -30.11 2.10 0.59
CA GLU A 256 -30.97 2.67 1.63
C GLU A 256 -31.62 3.99 1.20
N GLN A 257 -30.91 4.79 0.42
CA GLN A 257 -31.39 6.05 -0.15
C GLN A 257 -32.30 5.84 -1.38
N GLY A 258 -32.53 4.61 -1.82
CA GLY A 258 -33.35 4.30 -3.00
C GLY A 258 -32.72 4.76 -4.32
N MET A 259 -31.40 4.96 -4.35
CA MET A 259 -30.67 5.27 -5.59
C MET A 259 -30.41 3.98 -6.39
N LEU A 260 -30.06 2.88 -5.69
CA LEU A 260 -29.84 1.56 -6.27
C LEU A 260 -30.89 0.56 -5.77
N ASP A 261 -31.14 -0.49 -6.55
CA ASP A 261 -32.10 -1.54 -6.19
C ASP A 261 -31.62 -2.37 -4.99
N SER A 262 -32.54 -2.79 -4.13
CA SER A 262 -32.24 -3.71 -3.03
C SER A 262 -32.17 -5.17 -3.51
N GLU A 263 -31.55 -6.06 -2.72
CA GLU A 263 -31.57 -7.51 -3.02
C GLU A 263 -33.00 -8.07 -3.12
N ALA A 264 -33.93 -7.53 -2.34
CA ALA A 264 -35.34 -7.92 -2.37
C ALA A 264 -36.03 -7.67 -3.72
N GLN A 265 -35.45 -6.81 -4.57
CA GLN A 265 -35.90 -6.54 -5.94
C GLN A 265 -35.20 -7.42 -6.99
N GLY A 266 -34.44 -8.44 -6.58
CA GLY A 266 -34.02 -9.54 -7.46
C GLY A 266 -32.61 -9.46 -8.03
N GLY A 267 -31.68 -8.73 -7.41
CA GLY A 267 -30.27 -8.84 -7.81
C GLY A 267 -29.32 -7.76 -7.34
N GLY A 268 -29.32 -7.45 -6.03
CA GLY A 268 -28.39 -6.55 -5.33
C GLY A 268 -27.86 -5.40 -6.18
N GLY A 269 -28.47 -4.22 -6.11
CA GLY A 269 -28.16 -3.06 -6.95
C GLY A 269 -26.74 -2.52 -6.82
N PHE A 270 -25.91 -3.05 -5.91
CA PHE A 270 -24.49 -2.76 -5.82
C PHE A 270 -23.66 -4.04 -5.70
N GLU A 271 -22.71 -4.22 -6.62
CA GLU A 271 -21.72 -5.30 -6.60
C GLU A 271 -20.31 -4.72 -6.67
N ILE A 272 -19.38 -5.23 -5.86
CA ILE A 272 -17.97 -4.90 -5.97
C ILE A 272 -17.08 -6.14 -6.00
N THR A 273 -16.30 -6.26 -7.06
CA THR A 273 -15.37 -7.36 -7.30
C THR A 273 -13.94 -6.94 -6.93
N ARG A 274 -13.31 -7.70 -6.03
CA ARG A 274 -11.87 -7.55 -5.75
C ARG A 274 -11.07 -8.12 -6.90
N VAL A 275 -10.27 -7.28 -7.55
CA VAL A 275 -9.31 -7.72 -8.56
C VAL A 275 -7.98 -8.04 -7.88
N LYS A 276 -7.35 -9.15 -8.26
CA LYS A 276 -6.02 -9.53 -7.78
C LYS A 276 -5.13 -9.79 -8.99
N LEU A 277 -4.20 -8.88 -9.24
CA LEU A 277 -3.17 -9.06 -10.25
C LEU A 277 -1.80 -9.31 -9.60
N PRO A 278 -0.92 -10.08 -10.24
CA PRO A 278 0.47 -10.15 -9.84
C PRO A 278 1.10 -8.75 -9.85
N MET A 279 1.71 -8.35 -8.74
CA MET A 279 2.35 -7.05 -8.65
C MET A 279 3.58 -7.01 -9.56
N ARG A 280 3.50 -6.16 -10.59
CA ARG A 280 4.62 -5.84 -11.46
C ARG A 280 5.44 -4.70 -10.86
N THR A 281 6.77 -4.85 -10.80
CA THR A 281 7.68 -3.77 -10.38
C THR A 281 8.37 -3.13 -11.58
N MET A 282 8.83 -1.89 -11.43
CA MET A 282 9.65 -1.24 -12.44
C MET A 282 11.05 -1.86 -12.49
N GLU A 283 11.71 -1.75 -13.64
CA GLU A 283 13.12 -2.10 -13.78
C GLU A 283 13.97 -1.27 -12.80
N ARG A 284 14.94 -1.91 -12.13
CA ARG A 284 15.71 -1.27 -11.05
C ARG A 284 16.34 0.05 -11.46
N GLU A 285 16.97 0.14 -12.62
CA GLU A 285 17.67 1.35 -13.06
C GLU A 285 16.70 2.49 -13.34
N LYS A 286 15.61 2.22 -14.06
CA LYS A 286 14.53 3.18 -14.33
C LYS A 286 13.86 3.66 -13.05
N GLU A 287 13.60 2.74 -12.13
CA GLU A 287 12.98 3.05 -10.84
C GLU A 287 13.87 3.96 -9.99
N VAL A 288 15.17 3.66 -9.93
CA VAL A 288 16.14 4.49 -9.21
C VAL A 288 16.27 5.87 -9.85
N ALA A 289 16.30 5.96 -11.18
CA ALA A 289 16.32 7.22 -11.90
C ALA A 289 15.06 8.05 -11.63
N LEU A 290 13.88 7.42 -11.66
CA LEU A 290 12.60 8.07 -11.38
C LEU A 290 12.58 8.66 -9.96
N VAL A 291 12.95 7.87 -8.96
CA VAL A 291 12.95 8.33 -7.56
C VAL A 291 14.01 9.41 -7.32
N ARG A 292 15.17 9.37 -8.00
CA ARG A 292 16.13 10.49 -7.97
C ARG A 292 15.50 11.78 -8.50
N GLY A 293 14.78 11.72 -9.62
CA GLY A 293 14.04 12.86 -10.14
C GLY A 293 12.97 13.37 -9.15
N MET A 294 12.25 12.47 -8.48
CA MET A 294 11.31 12.85 -7.41
C MET A 294 12.01 13.59 -6.26
N ILE A 295 13.18 13.10 -5.82
CA ILE A 295 13.99 13.74 -4.77
C ILE A 295 14.49 15.12 -5.21
N GLU A 296 14.93 15.26 -6.46
CA GLU A 296 15.40 16.54 -7.02
C GLU A 296 14.29 17.58 -7.03
N VAL A 297 13.10 17.23 -7.54
CA VAL A 297 11.91 18.10 -7.51
C VAL A 297 11.52 18.46 -6.08
N HIS A 298 11.53 17.48 -5.17
CA HIS A 298 11.25 17.69 -3.75
C HIS A 298 12.24 18.67 -3.10
N ASN A 299 13.54 18.48 -3.32
CA ASN A 299 14.56 19.32 -2.73
C ASN A 299 14.53 20.74 -3.30
N ARG A 300 14.20 20.90 -4.59
CA ARG A 300 13.98 22.22 -5.18
C ARG A 300 12.77 22.91 -4.55
N GLN A 301 11.73 22.17 -4.20
CA GLN A 301 10.58 22.71 -3.47
C GLN A 301 10.97 23.16 -2.05
N VAL A 302 11.81 22.39 -1.34
CA VAL A 302 12.37 22.80 -0.05
C VAL A 302 13.16 24.11 -0.18
N ASP A 303 13.97 24.26 -1.23
CA ASP A 303 14.76 25.48 -1.46
C ASP A 303 13.86 26.72 -1.64
N LEU A 304 12.72 26.57 -2.33
CA LEU A 304 11.73 27.65 -2.49
C LEU A 304 10.99 27.98 -1.19
N GLU A 305 10.60 26.96 -0.42
CA GLU A 305 9.98 27.15 0.90
C GLU A 305 10.93 27.87 1.87
N ASP A 306 12.20 27.48 1.88
CA ASP A 306 13.21 28.09 2.74
C ASP A 306 13.50 29.54 2.33
N ALA A 307 13.52 29.86 1.03
CA ALA A 307 13.68 31.23 0.53
C ALA A 307 12.49 32.12 0.93
N ALA A 308 11.26 31.65 0.71
CA ALA A 308 10.06 32.38 1.09
C ALA A 308 9.99 32.61 2.62
N PHE A 309 10.35 31.60 3.42
CA PHE A 309 10.43 31.74 4.87
C PHE A 309 11.50 32.75 5.29
N ALA A 310 12.69 32.73 4.67
CA ALA A 310 13.75 33.69 4.93
C ALA A 310 13.36 35.14 4.57
N SER A 311 12.45 35.33 3.60
CA SER A 311 11.90 36.64 3.23
C SER A 311 10.86 37.19 4.22
N GLY A 312 10.53 36.44 5.29
CA GLY A 312 9.44 36.78 6.21
C GLY A 312 8.05 36.59 5.60
N GLY A 313 7.91 35.69 4.63
CA GLY A 313 6.65 35.42 3.93
C GLY A 313 6.28 36.47 2.87
N ARG A 314 7.21 37.36 2.49
CA ARG A 314 6.97 38.37 1.45
C ARG A 314 6.99 37.79 0.04
N GLU A 315 7.70 36.69 -0.17
CA GLU A 315 7.68 35.95 -1.44
C GLU A 315 6.65 34.81 -1.40
N GLU A 316 5.80 34.76 -2.42
CA GLU A 316 4.83 33.69 -2.63
C GLU A 316 5.58 32.36 -2.89
N VAL A 317 5.30 31.33 -2.07
CA VAL A 317 5.86 29.99 -2.30
C VAL A 317 5.21 29.41 -3.55
N LYS A 318 5.88 29.51 -4.69
CA LYS A 318 5.44 28.81 -5.90
C LYS A 318 5.67 27.31 -5.74
N TYR A 319 4.60 26.55 -5.51
CA TYR A 319 4.70 25.09 -5.42
C TYR A 319 5.04 24.50 -6.81
N LEU A 320 6.16 23.79 -6.89
CA LEU A 320 6.64 23.07 -8.07
C LEU A 320 5.89 21.77 -8.32
N ILE A 321 5.19 21.26 -7.30
CA ILE A 321 4.32 20.12 -7.46
C ILE A 321 3.08 20.61 -8.19
N SER A 322 3.05 20.33 -9.50
CA SER A 322 1.98 20.71 -10.43
C SER A 322 0.65 20.22 -9.89
N GLY A 323 -0.23 21.16 -9.59
CA GLY A 323 -1.52 20.86 -9.04
C GLY A 323 -2.54 21.96 -9.20
N GLU A 324 -2.21 23.11 -9.81
CA GLU A 324 -3.23 24.13 -10.08
C GLU A 324 -4.32 23.50 -10.97
N GLY A 325 -5.54 23.46 -10.46
CA GLY A 325 -6.70 23.00 -11.20
C GLY A 325 -7.96 23.46 -10.51
N THR A 326 -9.10 23.28 -11.15
CA THR A 326 -10.40 23.67 -10.60
C THR A 326 -10.82 22.71 -9.50
N MET A 327 -11.31 23.26 -8.38
CA MET A 327 -11.92 22.42 -7.36
C MET A 327 -13.15 21.72 -7.93
N PRO A 328 -13.35 20.43 -7.59
CA PRO A 328 -14.65 19.82 -7.78
C PRO A 328 -15.68 20.65 -7.01
N ARG A 329 -16.62 21.24 -7.75
CA ARG A 329 -17.78 21.87 -7.14
C ARG A 329 -18.64 20.75 -6.57
N ILE A 330 -19.01 20.87 -5.30
CA ILE A 330 -20.12 20.06 -4.79
C ILE A 330 -21.38 20.62 -5.44
N ARG A 331 -22.29 19.75 -5.87
CA ARG A 331 -23.62 20.16 -6.33
C ARG A 331 -24.29 20.97 -5.21
N PRO A 332 -24.84 22.16 -5.47
CA PRO A 332 -25.50 22.97 -4.44
C PRO A 332 -26.58 22.19 -3.67
N GLU A 333 -27.31 21.29 -4.35
CA GLU A 333 -28.34 20.44 -3.76
C GLU A 333 -27.79 19.43 -2.74
N LEU A 334 -26.49 19.21 -2.76
CA LEU A 334 -25.80 18.30 -1.86
C LEU A 334 -25.09 19.03 -0.71
N GLU A 335 -25.02 20.36 -0.74
CA GLU A 335 -24.48 21.14 0.38
C GLU A 335 -25.28 20.87 1.66
N GLY A 336 -24.59 20.45 2.72
CA GLY A 336 -25.21 20.14 4.02
C GLY A 336 -25.81 18.73 4.15
N VAL A 337 -25.71 17.87 3.13
CA VAL A 337 -26.05 16.44 3.28
C VAL A 337 -25.13 15.80 4.32
N ARG A 338 -25.71 15.38 5.46
CA ARG A 338 -24.98 14.70 6.54
C ARG A 338 -24.29 13.45 5.98
N ASP A 339 -23.06 13.20 6.42
CA ASP A 339 -22.16 12.12 5.97
C ASP A 339 -21.56 12.25 4.56
N MET A 340 -21.94 13.27 3.79
CA MET A 340 -21.18 13.63 2.61
C MET A 340 -19.89 14.33 3.06
N TRP A 341 -18.75 13.91 2.51
CA TRP A 341 -17.47 14.42 2.99
C TRP A 341 -17.35 15.88 2.59
N ASP A 342 -17.03 16.72 3.58
CA ASP A 342 -16.57 18.07 3.31
C ASP A 342 -15.14 17.93 2.73
N PRO A 343 -14.93 18.32 1.46
CA PRO A 343 -13.64 18.17 0.83
C PRO A 343 -12.55 19.02 1.46
N PHE A 344 -12.92 20.01 2.26
CA PHE A 344 -12.06 21.04 2.80
C PHE A 344 -11.40 20.57 4.09
N TRP A 345 -10.45 19.65 3.99
CA TRP A 345 -9.38 19.61 5.00
C TRP A 345 -8.35 20.65 4.61
N GLU A 346 -8.31 21.76 5.35
CA GLU A 346 -7.20 22.71 5.28
C GLU A 346 -5.90 21.92 5.52
N TYR A 347 -5.19 21.66 4.42
CA TYR A 347 -3.85 21.15 4.45
C TYR A 347 -2.95 22.35 4.66
N VAL A 348 -2.37 22.45 5.84
CA VAL A 348 -1.23 23.33 6.05
C VAL A 348 0.00 22.52 5.63
N PRO A 349 0.68 22.87 4.53
CA PRO A 349 1.88 22.17 4.11
C PRO A 349 2.88 22.16 5.26
N LYS A 350 3.23 20.95 5.72
CA LYS A 350 4.32 20.83 6.70
C LYS A 350 5.60 21.23 5.98
N ARG A 351 6.41 22.08 6.62
CA ARG A 351 7.73 22.45 6.10
C ARG A 351 8.47 21.18 5.69
N ARG A 352 8.82 21.09 4.41
CA ARG A 352 9.49 19.92 3.88
C ARG A 352 10.92 19.87 4.38
N THR A 353 11.47 18.68 4.44
CA THR A 353 12.89 18.47 4.77
C THR A 353 13.61 17.97 3.55
N ARG A 354 14.86 18.42 3.37
CA ARG A 354 15.73 17.95 2.30
C ARG A 354 15.94 16.43 2.42
N ILE A 355 15.84 15.74 1.30
CA ILE A 355 16.06 14.30 1.20
C ILE A 355 17.46 14.07 0.60
N GLU A 356 18.31 13.38 1.38
CA GLU A 356 19.59 12.85 0.89
C GLU A 356 19.45 11.34 0.72
N MET A 357 19.58 10.84 -0.51
CA MET A 357 19.57 9.40 -0.76
C MET A 357 20.90 8.78 -0.34
N ALA A 358 20.86 7.63 0.32
CA ALA A 358 22.04 6.91 0.77
C ALA A 358 21.82 5.40 0.70
N GLU A 359 22.93 4.66 0.63
CA GLU A 359 22.92 3.22 0.86
C GLU A 359 22.69 2.93 2.35
N VAL A 360 21.65 2.15 2.63
CA VAL A 360 21.25 1.75 3.98
C VAL A 360 21.35 0.24 4.08
N VAL A 361 22.09 -0.23 5.09
CA VAL A 361 22.08 -1.66 5.42
C VAL A 361 20.75 -1.97 6.10
N GLN A 362 19.87 -2.65 5.39
CA GLN A 362 18.56 -3.08 5.90
C GLN A 362 18.73 -4.13 7.01
N TYR A 363 19.57 -5.14 6.76
CA TYR A 363 19.89 -6.17 7.73
C TYR A 363 21.27 -6.78 7.47
N THR A 364 21.84 -7.40 8.51
CA THR A 364 22.97 -8.33 8.37
C THR A 364 22.44 -9.74 8.55
N GLY A 365 22.79 -10.64 7.65
CA GLY A 365 22.21 -11.97 7.59
C GLY A 365 23.10 -12.99 6.89
N VAL A 366 22.58 -14.20 6.72
CA VAL A 366 23.13 -15.19 5.80
C VAL A 366 22.41 -15.08 4.48
N THR A 367 23.16 -14.80 3.41
CA THR A 367 22.68 -14.78 2.04
C THR A 367 23.06 -16.07 1.33
N PHE A 368 22.13 -16.58 0.53
CA PHE A 368 22.34 -17.77 -0.31
C PHE A 368 22.50 -17.37 -1.78
N SER A 369 23.22 -18.20 -2.54
CA SER A 369 23.46 -17.99 -3.97
C SER A 369 22.17 -18.10 -4.80
N PRO A 370 22.14 -17.58 -6.04
CA PRO A 370 20.99 -17.71 -6.93
C PRO A 370 20.50 -19.16 -7.10
N SER A 371 21.39 -20.14 -7.25
CA SER A 371 21.03 -21.56 -7.37
C SER A 371 20.30 -22.08 -6.12
N THR A 372 20.81 -21.76 -4.92
CA THR A 372 20.15 -22.12 -3.66
C THR A 372 18.80 -21.40 -3.50
N GLN A 373 18.71 -20.12 -3.89
CA GLN A 373 17.46 -19.36 -3.85
C GLN A 373 16.40 -19.99 -4.77
N ALA A 374 16.79 -20.39 -5.98
CA ALA A 374 15.90 -21.04 -6.94
C ALA A 374 15.39 -22.39 -6.41
N LEU A 375 16.26 -23.20 -5.80
CA LEU A 375 15.85 -24.45 -5.14
C LEU A 375 14.86 -24.18 -4.00
N LEU A 376 15.18 -23.25 -3.08
CA LEU A 376 14.30 -22.91 -1.97
C LEU A 376 12.94 -22.38 -2.46
N ARG A 377 12.90 -21.67 -3.59
CA ARG A 377 11.64 -21.22 -4.21
C ARG A 377 10.79 -22.38 -4.71
N ARG A 378 11.39 -23.37 -5.38
CA ARG A 378 10.69 -24.59 -5.81
C ARG A 378 10.13 -25.37 -4.63
N ILE A 379 10.91 -25.48 -3.55
CA ILE A 379 10.50 -26.11 -2.30
C ILE A 379 9.34 -25.33 -1.65
N ALA A 380 9.41 -24.00 -1.62
CA ALA A 380 8.42 -23.14 -0.96
C ALA A 380 6.98 -23.34 -1.48
N LEU A 381 6.83 -23.80 -2.72
CA LEU A 381 5.55 -24.00 -3.41
C LEU A 381 5.20 -25.47 -3.65
N GLY A 382 5.89 -26.41 -2.98
CA GLY A 382 5.52 -27.83 -3.00
C GLY A 382 5.85 -28.58 -4.30
N GLY A 383 6.80 -28.10 -5.11
CA GLY A 383 7.32 -28.85 -6.27
C GLY A 383 6.34 -29.07 -7.44
N GLY A 384 5.10 -28.59 -7.35
CA GLY A 384 4.15 -28.60 -8.46
C GLY A 384 4.69 -27.77 -9.63
N GLY A 385 4.72 -28.37 -10.83
CA GLY A 385 5.42 -27.88 -12.03
C GLY A 385 4.93 -26.57 -12.63
N HIS A 386 4.86 -25.49 -11.84
CA HIS A 386 4.84 -24.14 -12.36
C HIS A 386 6.18 -23.87 -13.04
N GLN A 387 6.27 -24.20 -14.33
CA GLN A 387 7.26 -23.60 -15.21
C GLN A 387 7.05 -22.08 -15.13
N GLU A 388 8.01 -21.36 -14.55
CA GLU A 388 8.12 -19.92 -14.72
C GLU A 388 8.22 -19.66 -16.24
N GLN A 389 7.08 -19.40 -16.89
CA GLN A 389 7.00 -18.99 -18.28
C GLN A 389 7.56 -17.56 -18.37
N GLY A 390 8.88 -17.41 -18.45
CA GLY A 390 9.49 -16.09 -18.42
C GLY A 390 11.00 -16.04 -18.64
N GLN A 391 11.39 -15.98 -19.91
CA GLN A 391 12.57 -15.29 -20.44
C GLN A 391 13.96 -15.74 -19.94
N GLY A 392 14.49 -16.77 -20.59
CA GLY A 392 15.93 -17.07 -20.59
C GLY A 392 16.22 -18.51 -20.95
N GLN A 393 16.47 -18.79 -22.24
CA GLN A 393 16.95 -20.10 -22.70
C GLN A 393 18.41 -20.34 -22.25
N GLY A 394 18.59 -20.66 -20.97
CA GLY A 394 19.81 -21.31 -20.50
C GLY A 394 19.55 -22.81 -20.43
N GLN A 395 20.04 -23.59 -21.39
CA GLN A 395 20.11 -25.05 -21.30
C GLN A 395 21.15 -25.44 -20.23
N GLY A 396 20.83 -25.22 -18.96
CA GLY A 396 21.57 -25.82 -17.85
C GLY A 396 21.16 -27.28 -17.73
N GLN A 397 22.13 -28.20 -17.76
CA GLN A 397 21.92 -29.60 -17.42
C GLN A 397 21.37 -29.68 -15.99
N GLY A 398 20.05 -29.82 -15.84
CA GLY A 398 19.37 -30.02 -14.56
C GLY A 398 19.66 -31.41 -14.03
N GLY A 399 20.85 -31.60 -13.45
CA GLY A 399 21.22 -32.84 -12.77
C GLY A 399 20.51 -32.97 -11.42
N GLU A 400 19.93 -34.15 -11.18
CA GLU A 400 19.84 -34.87 -9.89
C GLU A 400 19.32 -34.13 -8.63
N LEU A 401 18.65 -32.98 -8.77
CA LEU A 401 17.98 -32.31 -7.63
C LEU A 401 16.54 -32.79 -7.39
N ASP A 402 16.04 -33.72 -8.20
CA ASP A 402 14.64 -34.18 -8.19
C ASP A 402 14.23 -35.00 -6.94
N GLY A 403 15.14 -35.22 -5.99
CA GLY A 403 14.85 -35.93 -4.73
C GLY A 403 14.79 -35.05 -3.47
N TRP A 404 14.94 -33.72 -3.59
CA TRP A 404 15.01 -32.82 -2.44
C TRP A 404 13.67 -32.10 -2.18
N THR A 405 12.76 -32.78 -1.50
CA THR A 405 11.50 -32.17 -1.05
C THR A 405 11.53 -31.93 0.46
N ILE A 406 11.51 -30.67 0.86
CA ILE A 406 11.13 -30.30 2.23
C ILE A 406 9.62 -30.14 2.23
N GLN A 407 8.93 -31.01 2.97
CA GLN A 407 7.48 -30.92 3.10
C GLN A 407 7.11 -29.67 3.91
N PRO A 408 6.03 -28.95 3.53
CA PRO A 408 5.43 -27.94 4.39
C PRO A 408 5.06 -28.53 5.76
N PRO A 409 4.93 -27.70 6.81
CA PRO A 409 4.43 -28.14 8.11
C PRO A 409 3.13 -28.95 7.98
N ALA A 410 2.91 -29.92 8.86
CA ALA A 410 1.74 -30.80 8.83
C ALA A 410 0.42 -30.03 8.75
N ALA A 411 0.34 -28.90 9.44
CA ALA A 411 -0.83 -28.01 9.42
C ALA A 411 -1.14 -27.37 8.05
N LEU A 412 -0.23 -27.47 7.07
CA LEU A 412 -0.38 -26.92 5.71
C LEU A 412 -0.43 -28.01 4.62
N GLN A 413 -0.34 -29.30 4.96
CA GLN A 413 -0.26 -30.37 3.94
C GLN A 413 -1.51 -30.42 3.05
N ASP A 414 -2.68 -30.12 3.60
CA ASP A 414 -3.95 -30.07 2.86
C ASP A 414 -4.29 -28.66 2.33
N THR A 415 -3.40 -27.68 2.51
CA THR A 415 -3.63 -26.30 2.07
C THR A 415 -3.18 -26.12 0.63
N ASP A 416 -4.00 -25.46 -0.18
CA ASP A 416 -3.62 -25.05 -1.53
C ASP A 416 -2.55 -23.94 -1.49
N LEU A 417 -1.29 -24.35 -1.57
CA LEU A 417 -0.14 -23.43 -1.60
C LEU A 417 0.03 -22.69 -2.93
N SER A 418 -0.77 -22.97 -3.96
CA SER A 418 -0.70 -22.22 -5.24
C SER A 418 -1.06 -20.75 -5.07
N THR A 419 -1.84 -20.43 -4.04
CA THR A 419 -2.24 -19.06 -3.67
C THR A 419 -1.19 -18.35 -2.80
N TRP A 420 -0.17 -19.06 -2.32
CA TRP A 420 0.84 -18.52 -1.43
C TRP A 420 1.95 -17.82 -2.20
N THR A 421 2.47 -16.75 -1.62
CA THR A 421 3.59 -16.02 -2.20
C THR A 421 4.90 -16.51 -1.57
N PRO A 422 5.86 -17.04 -2.35
CA PRO A 422 7.16 -17.39 -1.81
C PRO A 422 7.91 -16.13 -1.40
N SER A 423 8.83 -16.25 -0.43
CA SER A 423 9.71 -15.14 -0.10
C SER A 423 10.51 -14.73 -1.33
N ARG A 424 10.59 -13.42 -1.59
CA ARG A 424 11.38 -12.87 -2.71
C ARG A 424 12.86 -13.23 -2.58
N GLU A 425 13.34 -13.22 -1.33
CA GLU A 425 14.68 -13.59 -0.94
C GLU A 425 14.61 -14.52 0.26
N PHE A 426 15.30 -15.66 0.17
CA PHE A 426 15.55 -16.56 1.27
C PHE A 426 16.85 -16.14 1.96
N TYR A 427 16.79 -15.86 3.25
CA TYR A 427 17.96 -15.45 4.03
C TYR A 427 17.75 -15.82 5.49
N VAL A 428 18.85 -15.88 6.24
CA VAL A 428 18.79 -16.01 7.70
C VAL A 428 19.03 -14.63 8.31
N PHE A 429 18.01 -14.06 8.94
CA PHE A 429 18.12 -12.77 9.61
C PHE A 429 18.95 -12.89 10.89
N LEU A 430 20.05 -12.14 11.02
CA LEU A 430 20.91 -12.17 12.21
C LEU A 430 20.81 -10.92 13.07
N CYS A 431 20.73 -9.75 12.44
CA CYS A 431 20.39 -8.51 13.14
C CYS A 431 19.71 -7.50 12.23
N ALA A 432 18.85 -6.69 12.83
CA ALA A 432 18.32 -5.49 12.21
C ALA A 432 19.49 -4.52 11.97
N ARG A 433 19.59 -3.98 10.75
CA ARG A 433 20.63 -3.03 10.32
C ARG A 433 22.05 -3.61 10.28
N LYS A 434 23.01 -2.72 10.07
CA LYS A 434 24.44 -2.97 10.07
C LYS A 434 24.91 -3.53 11.41
N ALA A 435 25.49 -4.74 11.40
CA ALA A 435 26.13 -5.30 12.59
C ALA A 435 27.26 -4.38 13.06
N ASN A 436 27.29 -4.08 14.37
CA ASN A 436 28.41 -3.34 14.96
C ASN A 436 29.73 -4.13 14.80
N ALA A 437 30.87 -3.45 14.94
CA ALA A 437 32.17 -4.05 14.63
C ALA A 437 32.44 -5.34 15.44
N GLU A 438 32.11 -5.34 16.73
CA GLU A 438 32.29 -6.51 17.62
C GLU A 438 31.44 -7.71 17.18
N TYR A 439 30.14 -7.48 16.93
CA TYR A 439 29.24 -8.55 16.49
C TYR A 439 29.61 -9.04 15.09
N ARG A 440 30.00 -8.14 14.19
CA ARG A 440 30.52 -8.48 12.87
C ARG A 440 31.74 -9.39 12.94
N GLN A 441 32.67 -9.12 13.87
CA GLN A 441 33.81 -9.98 14.12
C GLN A 441 33.38 -11.36 14.64
N LYS A 442 32.41 -11.42 15.56
CA LYS A 442 31.82 -12.68 16.04
C LYS A 442 31.16 -13.51 14.92
N LEU A 443 30.58 -12.85 13.92
CA LEU A 443 30.02 -13.50 12.74
C LEU A 443 31.08 -13.96 11.72
N GLY A 444 32.35 -13.55 11.87
CA GLY A 444 33.44 -13.78 10.90
C GLY A 444 33.55 -12.71 9.81
N GLY A 445 32.66 -11.71 9.81
CA GLY A 445 32.64 -10.59 8.88
C GLY A 445 31.94 -10.86 7.53
N PRO A 446 31.61 -9.80 6.75
CA PRO A 446 30.93 -9.94 5.46
C PRO A 446 31.76 -10.76 4.47
N GLY A 447 31.16 -11.75 3.84
CA GLY A 447 31.77 -12.73 2.94
C GLY A 447 32.30 -14.00 3.64
N ALA A 448 32.12 -14.15 4.96
CA ALA A 448 32.47 -15.38 5.64
C ALA A 448 31.48 -16.51 5.30
N THR A 449 31.98 -17.70 4.98
CA THR A 449 31.14 -18.85 4.66
C THR A 449 30.56 -19.46 5.93
N VAL A 450 29.27 -19.73 5.92
CA VAL A 450 28.54 -20.37 7.03
C VAL A 450 27.79 -21.60 6.55
N PHE A 451 27.72 -22.59 7.43
CA PHE A 451 26.89 -23.77 7.26
C PHE A 451 25.63 -23.60 8.10
N VAL A 452 24.48 -23.66 7.44
CA VAL A 452 23.16 -23.46 8.03
C VAL A 452 22.44 -24.81 8.02
N LEU A 453 22.36 -25.46 9.18
CA LEU A 453 21.60 -26.69 9.36
C LEU A 453 20.11 -26.36 9.43
N VAL A 454 19.29 -27.04 8.63
CA VAL A 454 17.83 -27.01 8.73
C VAL A 454 17.41 -27.98 9.83
N GLU A 455 16.76 -27.48 10.89
CA GLU A 455 16.37 -28.28 12.06
C GLU A 455 14.90 -28.68 12.06
N GLY A 456 14.05 -27.92 11.37
CA GLY A 456 12.61 -28.15 11.37
C GLY A 456 11.84 -27.16 10.52
N VAL A 457 10.54 -27.37 10.45
CA VAL A 457 9.58 -26.54 9.74
C VAL A 457 8.54 -26.04 10.72
N GLY A 458 7.93 -24.88 10.46
CA GLY A 458 6.86 -24.37 11.32
C GLY A 458 6.01 -23.36 10.58
N GLN A 459 4.81 -23.13 11.10
CA GLN A 459 3.86 -22.16 10.55
C GLN A 459 3.25 -21.29 11.64
N VAL A 460 2.67 -20.17 11.24
CA VAL A 460 1.88 -19.31 12.11
C VAL A 460 0.52 -19.03 11.48
N GLU A 461 -0.54 -19.45 12.18
CA GLU A 461 -1.94 -19.11 11.89
C GLU A 461 -2.40 -19.37 10.43
N GLY A 462 -1.77 -20.29 9.70
CA GLY A 462 -2.06 -20.51 8.28
C GLY A 462 -1.63 -19.36 7.37
N ARG A 463 -0.81 -18.43 7.87
CA ARG A 463 -0.44 -17.17 7.18
C ARG A 463 0.99 -17.16 6.66
N ALA A 464 1.90 -17.86 7.32
CA ALA A 464 3.29 -17.95 6.92
C ALA A 464 3.91 -19.26 7.41
N TRP A 465 4.86 -19.79 6.65
CA TRP A 465 5.69 -20.90 7.12
C TRP A 465 7.17 -20.65 6.83
N ALA A 466 8.02 -21.29 7.64
CA ALA A 466 9.44 -21.06 7.64
C ALA A 466 10.23 -22.31 7.98
N LEU A 467 11.52 -22.28 7.65
CA LEU A 467 12.51 -23.25 8.11
C LEU A 467 13.17 -22.74 9.37
N LYS A 468 13.20 -23.55 10.44
CA LYS A 468 14.07 -23.31 11.59
C LYS A 468 15.48 -23.73 11.23
N VAL A 469 16.43 -22.85 11.48
CA VAL A 469 17.83 -23.12 11.15
C VAL A 469 18.78 -22.87 12.30
N ARG A 470 19.98 -23.44 12.23
CA ARG A 470 21.07 -23.22 13.18
C ARG A 470 22.43 -23.19 12.49
N GLY A 471 23.34 -22.35 12.97
CA GLY A 471 24.75 -22.39 12.58
C GLY A 471 25.44 -23.65 13.06
N VAL A 472 26.19 -24.29 12.17
CA VAL A 472 26.97 -25.48 12.51
C VAL A 472 28.44 -25.29 12.15
N HIS A 473 29.32 -25.66 13.09
CA HIS A 473 30.74 -25.72 12.80
C HIS A 473 31.02 -27.03 12.04
N SER A 474 31.88 -26.96 11.02
CA SER A 474 32.35 -28.12 10.25
C SER A 474 32.76 -29.33 11.11
N ARG A 475 33.37 -29.10 12.29
CA ARG A 475 33.81 -30.14 13.23
C ARG A 475 32.67 -30.93 13.88
N TRP A 476 31.44 -30.41 13.85
CA TRP A 476 30.29 -30.99 14.55
C TRP A 476 29.42 -31.88 13.65
N LEU A 477 29.65 -31.89 12.35
CA LEU A 477 28.87 -32.68 11.40
C LEU A 477 29.59 -33.99 11.10
N LYS A 478 29.55 -34.91 12.07
CA LYS A 478 30.15 -36.25 11.95
C LYS A 478 29.11 -37.22 11.36
N LYS A 479 29.07 -37.30 10.02
CA LYS A 479 28.25 -38.21 9.18
C LYS A 479 26.73 -37.91 9.17
N GLY A 480 26.05 -38.32 8.09
CA GLY A 480 24.58 -38.22 7.94
C GLY A 480 24.02 -36.85 7.53
N CYS A 481 24.81 -35.98 6.91
CA CYS A 481 24.36 -34.66 6.47
C CYS A 481 24.60 -34.49 4.96
N LYS A 482 23.62 -33.98 4.24
CA LYS A 482 23.79 -33.54 2.87
C LYS A 482 24.01 -32.03 2.83
N VAL A 483 24.97 -31.58 2.05
CA VAL A 483 25.36 -30.18 1.95
C VAL A 483 25.00 -29.66 0.57
N LEU A 484 24.13 -28.65 0.52
CA LEU A 484 23.82 -27.93 -0.71
C LEU A 484 24.81 -26.78 -0.89
N ALA A 485 25.65 -26.90 -1.90
CA ALA A 485 26.66 -25.91 -2.26
C ALA A 485 26.05 -24.70 -3.00
N PRO A 486 26.78 -23.57 -3.06
CA PRO A 486 26.30 -22.36 -3.71
C PRO A 486 26.03 -22.49 -5.22
N ASP A 487 26.73 -23.40 -5.91
CA ASP A 487 26.49 -23.71 -7.33
C ASP A 487 25.24 -24.56 -7.56
N GLY A 488 24.70 -25.18 -6.51
CA GLY A 488 23.58 -26.11 -6.55
C GLY A 488 24.00 -27.58 -6.42
N GLU A 489 25.29 -27.88 -6.36
CA GLU A 489 25.78 -29.25 -6.16
C GLU A 489 25.49 -29.76 -4.74
N VAL A 490 25.33 -31.07 -4.62
CA VAL A 490 25.02 -31.74 -3.36
C VAL A 490 26.19 -32.62 -2.92
N PHE A 491 26.66 -32.42 -1.69
CA PHE A 491 27.77 -33.20 -1.11
C PHE A 491 27.31 -34.08 0.06
N GLU A 492 27.86 -35.30 0.16
CA GLU A 492 27.56 -36.26 1.24
C GLU A 492 28.02 -35.84 2.64
N SER A 493 28.83 -34.80 2.73
CA SER A 493 29.32 -34.27 4.01
C SER A 493 29.97 -32.92 3.82
N VAL A 494 30.09 -32.15 4.91
CA VAL A 494 30.85 -30.90 4.93
C VAL A 494 32.33 -31.13 4.60
N SER A 495 32.91 -32.27 4.98
CA SER A 495 34.30 -32.58 4.62
C SER A 495 34.50 -32.74 3.12
N LYS A 496 33.58 -33.42 2.41
CA LYS A 496 33.64 -33.54 0.95
C LYS A 496 33.44 -32.17 0.27
N TYR A 497 32.46 -31.39 0.75
CA TYR A 497 32.27 -30.03 0.28
C TYR A 497 33.55 -29.19 0.45
N LEU A 498 34.16 -29.19 1.64
CA LEU A 498 35.38 -28.42 1.91
C LEU A 498 36.61 -28.88 1.13
N ALA A 499 36.67 -30.16 0.75
CA ALA A 499 37.74 -30.67 -0.10
C ALA A 499 37.61 -30.13 -1.54
N ALA A 500 36.37 -30.04 -2.06
CA ALA A 500 36.10 -29.46 -3.37
C ALA A 500 36.11 -27.92 -3.36
N HIS A 501 35.72 -27.31 -2.23
CA HIS A 501 35.53 -25.88 -2.06
C HIS A 501 36.28 -25.35 -0.82
N PRO A 502 37.61 -25.14 -0.92
CA PRO A 502 38.40 -24.61 0.19
C PRO A 502 37.89 -23.24 0.67
N VAL A 503 37.37 -23.20 1.89
CA VAL A 503 36.83 -21.98 2.50
C VAL A 503 37.96 -21.18 3.15
N LYS A 504 38.16 -19.94 2.70
CA LYS A 504 39.17 -19.02 3.25
C LYS A 504 38.82 -18.47 4.63
N ARG A 505 37.52 -18.28 4.91
CA ARG A 505 37.04 -17.68 6.16
C ARG A 505 35.70 -18.26 6.57
N PHE A 506 35.66 -18.88 7.75
CA PHE A 506 34.44 -19.39 8.35
C PHE A 506 33.74 -18.30 9.17
N GLY A 507 32.42 -18.25 9.04
CA GLY A 507 31.56 -17.42 9.86
C GLY A 507 30.86 -18.22 10.96
N ASN A 508 30.07 -17.51 11.76
CA ASN A 508 29.22 -18.10 12.77
C ASN A 508 27.80 -17.52 12.68
N VAL A 509 26.78 -18.37 12.81
CA VAL A 509 25.37 -17.95 12.85
C VAL A 509 24.96 -17.91 14.32
N THR A 510 25.28 -16.79 14.96
CA THR A 510 24.79 -16.48 16.32
C THR A 510 23.76 -15.36 16.22
N LEU A 511 22.76 -15.38 17.10
CA LEU A 511 21.77 -14.31 17.20
C LEU A 511 22.10 -13.41 18.40
N LYS A 512 21.81 -12.11 18.24
CA LYS A 512 22.07 -11.12 19.29
C LYS A 512 21.19 -11.32 20.53
N LYS A 513 19.93 -11.75 20.34
CA LYS A 513 18.98 -11.96 21.43
C LYS A 513 19.01 -13.42 21.87
N HIS A 514 19.40 -13.65 23.13
CA HIS A 514 19.38 -14.98 23.72
C HIS A 514 17.97 -15.59 23.63
N GLY A 515 17.87 -16.84 23.19
CA GLY A 515 16.59 -17.56 23.02
C GLY A 515 15.84 -17.32 21.71
N SER A 516 16.23 -16.31 20.90
CA SER A 516 15.72 -16.22 19.53
C SER A 516 16.31 -17.34 18.66
N ARG A 517 15.53 -17.85 17.71
CA ARG A 517 15.93 -18.93 16.80
C ARG A 517 16.01 -18.35 15.38
N PRO A 518 17.12 -18.60 14.64
CA PRO A 518 17.20 -18.13 13.28
C PRO A 518 16.26 -18.96 12.40
N TYR A 519 15.67 -18.31 11.40
CA TYR A 519 14.75 -18.96 10.48
C TYR A 519 14.92 -18.41 9.06
N ILE A 520 14.37 -19.13 8.09
CA ILE A 520 14.21 -18.71 6.70
C ILE A 520 12.71 -18.70 6.39
N THR A 521 12.13 -17.54 6.14
CA THR A 521 10.72 -17.46 5.69
C THR A 521 10.60 -18.11 4.31
N MET A 522 9.70 -19.10 4.18
CA MET A 522 9.54 -19.84 2.93
C MET A 522 8.44 -19.23 2.06
N ALA A 523 7.21 -19.18 2.57
CA ALA A 523 6.07 -18.57 1.89
C ALA A 523 5.07 -17.98 2.89
N PHE A 524 4.18 -17.12 2.38
CA PHE A 524 3.10 -16.51 3.15
C PHE A 524 1.84 -16.30 2.31
N ASP A 525 0.67 -16.39 2.95
CA ASP A 525 -0.64 -16.21 2.34
C ASP A 525 -1.06 -14.73 2.42
N GLN A 526 -0.90 -14.01 1.31
CA GLN A 526 -1.33 -12.61 1.21
C GLN A 526 -2.85 -12.45 1.28
N ALA A 527 -3.62 -13.45 0.86
CA ALA A 527 -5.08 -13.39 0.91
C ALA A 527 -5.57 -13.34 2.36
N GLN A 528 -4.88 -14.01 3.27
CA GLN A 528 -5.11 -13.96 4.72
C GLN A 528 -4.31 -12.86 5.44
N GLY A 529 -3.71 -11.93 4.69
CA GLY A 529 -2.93 -10.82 5.25
C GLY A 529 -1.58 -11.23 5.84
N GLY A 530 -1.09 -12.42 5.53
CA GLY A 530 0.22 -12.91 5.94
C GLY A 530 1.36 -12.08 5.34
N GLN A 531 2.45 -11.97 6.11
CA GLN A 531 3.67 -11.27 5.73
C GLN A 531 4.90 -12.11 6.04
N ALA A 532 6.00 -11.86 5.33
CA ALA A 532 7.26 -12.56 5.58
C ALA A 532 7.76 -12.43 7.04
N SER A 533 7.45 -11.30 7.70
CA SER A 533 7.80 -11.05 9.11
C SER A 533 7.01 -11.89 10.11
N ASP A 534 5.87 -12.45 9.72
CA ASP A 534 5.07 -13.32 10.60
C ASP A 534 5.85 -14.57 11.00
N ALA A 535 6.82 -15.03 10.19
CA ALA A 535 7.70 -16.14 10.53
C ALA A 535 8.46 -15.96 11.86
N SER A 536 8.69 -14.71 12.31
CA SER A 536 9.26 -14.42 13.63
C SER A 536 8.36 -14.84 14.81
N ARG A 537 7.06 -15.05 14.57
CA ARG A 537 6.04 -15.41 15.56
C ARG A 537 5.87 -16.92 15.70
N ILE A 538 6.55 -17.73 14.87
CA ILE A 538 6.44 -19.20 14.91
C ILE A 538 7.05 -19.73 16.21
N THR A 539 6.19 -20.29 17.06
CA THR A 539 6.56 -20.92 18.33
C THR A 539 6.60 -22.44 18.23
N GLY A 540 5.68 -23.04 17.45
CA GLY A 540 5.62 -24.48 17.17
C GLY A 540 6.52 -24.86 15.99
N TRP A 541 7.49 -25.74 16.23
CA TRP A 541 8.41 -26.22 15.21
C TRP A 541 8.38 -27.75 15.16
N GLU A 542 8.07 -28.28 14.00
CA GLU A 542 8.07 -29.71 13.70
C GLU A 542 9.48 -30.14 13.26
N PRO A 543 9.99 -31.30 13.70
CA PRO A 543 11.23 -31.86 13.19
C PRO A 543 11.16 -32.05 11.67
N LEU A 544 12.29 -31.84 11.00
CA LEU A 544 12.35 -32.04 9.55
C LEU A 544 12.27 -33.54 9.22
N HIS A 545 11.23 -33.93 8.49
CA HIS A 545 11.16 -35.22 7.81
C HIS A 545 11.67 -35.03 6.38
N VAL A 546 12.79 -35.66 6.05
CA VAL A 546 13.33 -35.67 4.69
C VAL A 546 13.08 -37.05 4.10
N ASP A 547 12.05 -37.16 3.27
CA ASP A 547 11.81 -38.35 2.47
C ASP A 547 12.67 -38.26 1.21
N LEU A 548 13.72 -39.07 1.16
CA LEU A 548 14.46 -39.29 -0.07
C LEU A 548 13.74 -40.39 -0.83
N ASP A 549 13.12 -40.02 -1.94
CA ASP A 549 12.44 -40.95 -2.79
C ASP A 549 13.45 -41.98 -3.35
N SER A 550 13.45 -43.17 -2.76
CA SER A 550 14.36 -44.27 -3.12
C SER A 550 14.12 -44.84 -4.53
N SER A 551 13.18 -44.28 -5.29
CA SER A 551 12.74 -44.77 -6.59
C SER A 551 13.60 -44.32 -7.78
N THR A 552 14.49 -43.33 -7.63
CA THR A 552 15.41 -42.91 -8.70
C THR A 552 16.62 -43.84 -8.79
N LYS A 553 16.39 -45.03 -9.38
CA LYS A 553 17.45 -45.99 -9.78
C LYS A 553 18.25 -45.48 -10.99
N ALA A 554 18.96 -44.37 -10.85
CA ALA A 554 20.09 -44.06 -11.73
C ALA A 554 21.32 -44.84 -11.23
N ALA A 555 21.92 -45.64 -12.11
CA ALA A 555 22.81 -46.75 -11.79
C ALA A 555 24.07 -46.38 -10.99
N THR A 556 24.12 -46.78 -9.72
CA THR A 556 25.34 -47.35 -9.10
C THR A 556 24.95 -48.58 -8.29
N THR A 557 25.46 -49.73 -8.70
CA THR A 557 25.24 -51.03 -8.05
C THR A 557 25.75 -51.03 -6.61
N PHE A 558 24.83 -50.99 -5.65
CA PHE A 558 25.08 -51.43 -4.28
C PHE A 558 24.05 -52.50 -3.87
N SER A 559 24.58 -53.57 -3.26
CA SER A 559 23.91 -54.79 -2.82
C SER A 559 22.66 -54.53 -1.95
N THR A 560 21.56 -55.20 -2.29
CA THR A 560 20.18 -54.95 -1.83
C THR A 560 19.78 -55.59 -0.51
N ASN A 561 20.70 -55.91 0.41
CA ASN A 561 20.34 -56.59 1.67
C ASN A 561 20.59 -55.78 2.96
N SER A 562 20.62 -54.43 2.91
CA SER A 562 20.83 -53.60 4.12
C SER A 562 20.00 -52.31 4.24
N ILE A 563 18.83 -52.21 3.60
CA ILE A 563 18.11 -50.92 3.50
C ILE A 563 17.06 -50.70 4.62
N ALA A 564 16.65 -51.73 5.36
CA ALA A 564 15.59 -51.60 6.37
C ALA A 564 16.03 -51.05 7.75
N THR A 565 17.32 -50.72 7.96
CA THR A 565 17.83 -50.30 9.29
C THR A 565 18.62 -48.98 9.28
N ALA A 566 18.73 -48.29 8.13
CA ALA A 566 19.53 -47.06 7.99
C ALA A 566 18.73 -45.75 7.90
N LEU A 567 17.41 -45.80 7.74
CA LEU A 567 16.58 -44.60 7.58
C LEU A 567 16.07 -43.97 8.89
N THR A 568 16.29 -44.62 10.04
CA THR A 568 16.06 -44.01 11.36
C THR A 568 17.07 -42.92 11.71
N GLY A 569 18.11 -42.74 10.87
CA GLY A 569 19.17 -41.75 11.06
C GLY A 569 18.88 -40.33 10.56
N GLY A 570 17.70 -40.06 9.98
CA GLY A 570 17.21 -38.73 9.56
C GLY A 570 18.28 -37.85 8.90
N GLN A 571 18.44 -37.94 7.58
CA GLN A 571 19.45 -37.14 6.87
C GLN A 571 19.24 -35.64 7.12
N LYS A 572 20.32 -34.96 7.52
CA LYS A 572 20.29 -33.53 7.84
C LYS A 572 20.65 -32.70 6.63
N ILE A 573 19.88 -31.66 6.36
CA ILE A 573 20.15 -30.71 5.28
C ILE A 573 20.99 -29.55 5.80
N VAL A 574 22.12 -29.28 5.14
CA VAL A 574 23.00 -28.15 5.43
C VAL A 574 23.07 -27.25 4.20
N LEU A 575 22.62 -26.01 4.34
CA LEU A 575 22.73 -24.99 3.31
C LEU A 575 24.06 -24.24 3.49
N VAL A 576 24.80 -24.03 2.40
CA VAL A 576 25.97 -23.17 2.42
C VAL A 576 25.57 -21.74 2.07
N GLY A 577 25.84 -20.82 2.98
CA GLY A 577 25.59 -19.39 2.79
C GLY A 577 26.82 -18.55 3.07
N THR A 578 26.67 -17.25 2.86
CA THR A 578 27.69 -16.26 3.20
C THR A 578 27.10 -15.19 4.13
N ILE A 579 27.89 -14.72 5.10
CA ILE A 579 27.48 -13.55 5.88
C ILE A 579 27.46 -12.34 4.96
N GLY A 580 26.31 -11.70 4.82
CA GLY A 580 26.10 -10.56 3.95
C GLY A 580 25.37 -9.43 4.66
N GLU A 581 25.46 -8.25 4.07
CA GLU A 581 24.63 -7.10 4.41
C GLU A 581 23.68 -6.87 3.23
N LYS A 582 22.37 -6.86 3.49
CA LYS A 582 21.43 -6.41 2.47
C LYS A 582 21.45 -4.89 2.46
N VAL A 583 21.97 -4.33 1.37
CA VAL A 583 22.02 -2.89 1.14
C VAL A 583 20.87 -2.49 0.22
N VAL A 584 20.11 -1.50 0.65
CA VAL A 584 19.00 -0.88 -0.07
C VAL A 584 19.25 0.63 -0.15
N LEU A 585 18.52 1.32 -1.02
CA LEU A 585 18.53 2.77 -1.10
C LEU A 585 17.51 3.34 -0.10
N GLY A 586 17.94 4.24 0.76
CA GLY A 586 17.08 4.91 1.72
C GLY A 586 17.39 6.39 1.81
N THR A 587 16.84 7.04 2.83
CA THR A 587 17.27 8.39 3.18
C THR A 587 18.37 8.32 4.24
N LYS A 588 19.30 9.27 4.18
CA LYS A 588 20.19 9.56 5.30
C LYS A 588 19.33 10.17 6.40
N ILE A 589 18.86 9.33 7.32
CA ILE A 589 18.13 9.80 8.50
C ILE A 589 19.07 10.79 9.21
N PRO A 590 18.68 12.06 9.41
CA PRO A 590 19.46 12.98 10.22
C PRO A 590 19.73 12.27 11.54
N LYS A 591 20.99 12.25 12.00
CA LYS A 591 21.35 11.64 13.30
C LYS A 591 20.70 12.47 14.41
N PHE A 592 19.39 12.33 14.61
CA PHE A 592 18.73 12.70 15.86
C PHE A 592 19.32 11.75 16.91
N GLY A 593 20.31 12.26 17.66
CA GLY A 593 21.20 11.47 18.51
C GLY A 593 20.43 10.54 19.45
N HIS A 594 20.97 9.34 19.70
CA HIS A 594 20.54 8.26 20.62
C HIS A 594 19.06 7.86 20.78
N PHE A 595 18.09 8.66 20.33
CA PHE A 595 16.64 8.42 20.35
C PHE A 595 16.15 7.75 19.05
N ALA A 596 17.01 7.53 18.06
CA ALA A 596 16.67 6.82 16.82
C ALA A 596 16.53 5.27 16.98
N THR A 597 16.34 4.78 18.22
CA THR A 597 15.89 3.40 18.48
C THR A 597 14.37 3.26 18.44
N THR A 598 13.60 4.32 18.30
CA THR A 598 12.14 4.19 18.26
C THR A 598 11.63 4.02 16.83
N PRO A 599 10.98 2.90 16.46
CA PRO A 599 10.12 2.88 15.28
C PRO A 599 8.89 3.73 15.60
N ARG A 600 8.90 5.04 15.35
CA ARG A 600 7.67 5.82 15.46
C ARG A 600 6.90 5.81 14.15
N ALA A 601 6.08 4.77 14.03
CA ALA A 601 4.84 4.78 13.26
C ALA A 601 3.66 4.40 14.16
N GLU A 602 3.78 4.59 15.48
CA GLU A 602 2.71 4.32 16.44
C GLU A 602 1.79 5.54 16.56
N ILE A 603 0.49 5.28 16.45
CA ILE A 603 -0.53 6.26 16.74
C ILE A 603 -0.47 6.53 18.24
N GLN A 604 -0.51 7.80 18.60
CA GLN A 604 -0.59 8.22 19.99
C GLN A 604 -2.01 7.96 20.49
N ILE A 605 -2.33 6.71 20.79
CA ILE A 605 -3.63 6.29 21.37
C ILE A 605 -4.00 7.18 22.59
N PRO A 606 -3.08 7.52 23.52
CA PRO A 606 -3.40 8.46 24.60
C PRO A 606 -3.84 9.84 24.09
N GLY A 607 -3.28 10.31 22.97
CA GLY A 607 -3.67 11.56 22.32
C GLY A 607 -5.07 11.50 21.72
N LEU A 608 -5.45 10.37 21.11
CA LEU A 608 -6.80 10.15 20.58
C LEU A 608 -7.85 10.13 21.71
N ILE A 609 -7.56 9.43 22.82
CA ILE A 609 -8.45 9.40 23.99
C ILE A 609 -8.64 10.81 24.56
N LYS A 610 -7.55 11.57 24.75
CA LYS A 610 -7.61 12.95 25.26
C LYS A 610 -8.40 13.89 24.34
N LYS A 611 -8.23 13.74 23.03
CA LYS A 611 -8.99 14.50 22.03
C LYS A 611 -10.48 14.21 22.16
N TYR A 612 -10.87 12.93 22.19
CA TYR A 612 -12.27 12.53 22.40
C TYR A 612 -12.85 13.04 23.73
N ALA A 613 -12.09 12.91 24.82
CA ALA A 613 -12.50 13.40 26.14
C ALA A 613 -12.74 14.91 26.14
N THR A 614 -11.88 15.68 25.47
CA THR A 614 -12.02 17.13 25.33
C THR A 614 -13.27 17.50 24.51
N GLU A 615 -13.49 16.82 23.39
CA GLU A 615 -14.68 17.02 22.53
C GLU A 615 -15.99 16.70 23.26
N LYS A 616 -15.98 15.71 24.14
CA LYS A 616 -17.14 15.29 24.95
C LYS A 616 -17.19 15.94 26.33
N LYS A 617 -16.26 16.84 26.66
CA LYS A 617 -16.12 17.49 27.98
C LYS A 617 -16.07 16.48 29.14
N LEU A 618 -15.44 15.33 28.91
CA LEU A 618 -15.20 14.30 29.92
C LEU A 618 -13.90 14.62 30.67
N ASP A 619 -13.96 14.68 31.99
CA ASP A 619 -12.77 14.78 32.83
C ASP A 619 -12.24 13.36 33.10
N ILE A 620 -11.20 12.96 32.36
CA ILE A 620 -10.57 11.65 32.50
C ILE A 620 -9.36 11.78 33.43
N THR A 621 -9.42 11.10 34.57
CA THR A 621 -8.27 10.98 35.47
C THR A 621 -7.14 10.17 34.82
N GLY A 622 -5.91 10.36 35.30
CA GLY A 622 -4.75 9.57 34.82
C GLY A 622 -4.93 8.05 34.99
N ARG A 623 -5.72 7.63 36.00
CA ARG A 623 -6.07 6.22 36.23
C ARG A 623 -7.04 5.71 35.16
N GLU A 624 -8.11 6.43 34.89
CA GLU A 624 -9.10 6.08 33.87
C GLU A 624 -8.48 6.07 32.47
N LEU A 625 -7.55 6.99 32.18
CA LEU A 625 -6.77 6.98 30.95
C LEU A 625 -5.97 5.67 30.81
N GLY A 626 -5.31 5.23 31.89
CA GLY A 626 -4.55 3.98 31.91
C GLY A 626 -5.42 2.73 31.75
N GLU A 627 -6.60 2.69 32.37
CA GLU A 627 -7.57 1.60 32.23
C GLU A 627 -8.16 1.56 30.81
N THR A 628 -8.51 2.73 30.25
CA THR A 628 -9.02 2.88 28.88
C THR A 628 -7.99 2.42 27.85
N LEU A 629 -6.71 2.78 28.03
CA LEU A 629 -5.62 2.35 27.15
C LEU A 629 -5.48 0.83 27.11
N LYS A 630 -5.53 0.15 28.26
CA LYS A 630 -5.46 -1.31 28.32
C LYS A 630 -6.64 -1.97 27.59
N THR A 631 -7.84 -1.40 27.74
CA THR A 631 -9.03 -1.90 27.03
C THR A 631 -8.90 -1.73 25.52
N ILE A 632 -8.41 -0.57 25.05
CA ILE A 632 -8.15 -0.32 23.63
C ILE A 632 -7.08 -1.29 23.09
N GLU A 633 -5.98 -1.50 23.82
CA GLU A 633 -4.92 -2.43 23.41
C GLU A 633 -5.45 -3.88 23.30
N SER A 634 -6.28 -4.31 24.25
CA SER A 634 -6.95 -5.61 24.21
C SER A 634 -7.89 -5.75 23.01
N GLU A 635 -8.70 -4.72 22.74
CA GLU A 635 -9.61 -4.68 21.59
C GLU A 635 -8.85 -4.65 20.25
N MET A 636 -7.76 -3.88 20.17
CA MET A 636 -6.86 -3.88 19.02
C MET A 636 -6.26 -5.25 18.79
N GLN A 637 -5.80 -5.94 19.84
CA GLN A 637 -5.29 -7.32 19.74
C GLN A 637 -6.39 -8.28 19.26
N ARG A 638 -7.60 -8.19 19.83
CA ARG A 638 -8.77 -8.99 19.45
C ARG A 638 -9.17 -8.78 17.99
N ALA A 639 -9.09 -7.53 17.51
CA ALA A 639 -9.40 -7.15 16.14
C ALA A 639 -8.22 -7.35 15.15
N GLY A 640 -7.04 -7.77 15.63
CA GLY A 640 -5.84 -7.90 14.80
C GLY A 640 -5.31 -6.56 14.27
N VAL A 641 -5.63 -5.44 14.92
CA VAL A 641 -5.24 -4.09 14.51
C VAL A 641 -3.91 -3.72 15.17
N ALA A 642 -2.82 -3.71 14.40
CA ALA A 642 -1.52 -3.25 14.90
C ALA A 642 -1.52 -1.73 15.15
N ASN A 643 -0.81 -1.25 16.18
CA ASN A 643 -0.60 0.18 16.42
C ASN A 643 0.32 0.80 15.36
N LYS A 644 -0.26 1.13 14.20
CA LYS A 644 0.43 1.68 13.03
C LYS A 644 -0.38 2.84 12.48
N GLN A 645 0.29 3.88 11.95
CA GLN A 645 -0.37 5.00 11.29
C GLN A 645 -1.35 4.59 10.17
N SER A 646 -1.04 3.50 9.46
CA SER A 646 -1.91 2.93 8.41
C SER A 646 -3.26 2.44 8.94
N ASN A 647 -3.36 2.17 10.24
CA ASN A 647 -4.55 1.67 10.90
C ASN A 647 -5.28 2.78 11.67
N HIS A 648 -5.03 4.06 11.34
CA HIS A 648 -5.57 5.19 12.09
C HIS A 648 -7.08 5.14 12.25
N ASP A 649 -7.82 4.89 11.20
CA ASP A 649 -9.28 4.91 11.26
C ASP A 649 -9.81 3.73 12.09
N ALA A 650 -9.22 2.53 11.93
CA ALA A 650 -9.58 1.36 12.74
C ALA A 650 -9.26 1.57 14.23
N ILE A 651 -8.12 2.18 14.55
CA ILE A 651 -7.73 2.51 15.93
C ILE A 651 -8.66 3.59 16.48
N PHE A 652 -9.00 4.59 15.68
CA PHE A 652 -9.92 5.66 16.06
C PHE A 652 -11.33 5.11 16.35
N GLU A 653 -11.85 4.21 15.52
CA GLU A 653 -13.13 3.52 15.75
C GLU A 653 -13.14 2.70 17.05
N ILE A 654 -12.04 1.99 17.34
CA ILE A 654 -11.88 1.28 18.62
C ILE A 654 -11.87 2.26 19.79
N VAL A 655 -11.14 3.38 19.67
CA VAL A 655 -11.11 4.44 20.69
C VAL A 655 -12.51 5.02 20.92
N LEU A 656 -13.25 5.36 19.86
CA LEU A 656 -14.61 5.89 19.94
C LEU A 656 -15.53 4.91 20.68
N ARG A 657 -15.49 3.63 20.31
CA ARG A 657 -16.33 2.58 20.91
C ARG A 657 -16.03 2.38 22.39
N VAL A 658 -14.75 2.29 22.75
CA VAL A 658 -14.34 2.08 24.14
C VAL A 658 -14.65 3.32 24.99
N CYS A 659 -14.40 4.52 24.47
CA CYS A 659 -14.65 5.76 25.20
C CYS A 659 -16.15 6.12 25.29
N ALA A 660 -17.00 5.67 24.37
CA ALA A 660 -18.46 5.84 24.48
C ALA A 660 -19.04 5.18 25.75
N GLY A 661 -18.43 4.09 26.23
CA GLY A 661 -18.83 3.41 27.47
C GLY A 661 -18.47 4.17 28.77
N LEU A 662 -17.62 5.21 28.70
CA LEU A 662 -17.25 6.01 29.87
C LEU A 662 -18.39 6.93 30.32
N GLY A 663 -19.25 7.37 29.40
CA GLY A 663 -20.35 8.29 29.70
C GLY A 663 -21.57 7.65 30.38
N SER A 664 -21.77 6.34 30.23
CA SER A 664 -22.94 5.63 30.75
C SER A 664 -22.87 5.26 32.23
N GLY A 665 -21.72 5.45 32.88
CA GLY A 665 -21.49 5.04 34.28
C GLY A 665 -21.74 6.11 35.35
N ALA A 666 -21.94 7.37 34.95
CA ALA A 666 -22.01 8.49 35.90
C ALA A 666 -23.35 8.58 36.66
N ASP A 667 -24.45 8.05 36.13
CA ASP A 667 -25.78 8.16 36.75
C ASP A 667 -26.12 7.04 37.76
N ALA A 668 -25.26 6.04 37.93
CA ALA A 668 -25.54 4.89 38.79
C ALA A 668 -24.92 4.97 40.20
N ARG A 669 -24.23 6.06 40.57
CA ARG A 669 -23.50 6.17 41.85
C ARG A 669 -24.11 7.10 42.92
N THR A 670 -25.32 7.62 42.72
CA THR A 670 -25.99 8.51 43.70
C THR A 670 -27.23 7.89 44.37
N GLY A 671 -27.22 6.60 44.69
CA GLY A 671 -28.38 5.96 45.30
C GLY A 671 -28.08 4.69 46.09
N ALA A 672 -27.24 4.76 47.13
CA ALA A 672 -27.16 3.70 48.14
C ALA A 672 -26.70 4.28 49.49
N ASP A 673 -27.62 4.94 50.20
CA ASP A 673 -27.56 5.01 51.66
C ASP A 673 -28.95 5.38 52.23
N ALA A 674 -29.76 4.36 52.50
CA ALA A 674 -30.87 4.44 53.46
C ALA A 674 -31.38 3.03 53.82
N GLY A 675 -30.90 2.52 54.96
CA GLY A 675 -31.71 1.80 55.93
C GLY A 675 -32.14 0.35 55.62
N THR A 676 -31.45 -0.61 56.24
CA THR A 676 -32.08 -1.88 56.64
C THR A 676 -31.88 -2.08 58.14
N GLY A 677 -32.98 -1.88 58.86
CA GLY A 677 -33.17 -2.29 60.24
C GLY A 677 -33.36 -3.81 60.36
N ALA A 678 -33.12 -4.27 61.58
CA ALA A 678 -33.16 -5.65 62.03
C ALA A 678 -34.55 -6.33 61.91
N GLY A 679 -34.56 -7.65 61.79
CA GLY A 679 -35.76 -8.49 61.96
C GLY A 679 -35.47 -9.97 61.69
N ALA A 680 -35.61 -10.80 62.71
CA ALA A 680 -35.12 -12.18 62.82
C ALA A 680 -36.08 -13.27 62.27
N ASN A 681 -35.47 -14.39 61.85
CA ASN A 681 -35.82 -15.83 62.01
C ASN A 681 -37.21 -16.41 61.66
N PRO A 682 -37.31 -17.77 61.51
CA PRO A 682 -36.26 -18.80 61.53
C PRO A 682 -36.00 -19.51 60.18
#